data_AF-A0A117M1L3-F1
#
_entry.id   AF-A0A117M1L3-F1
#
_cell.length_a   1.000
_cell.length_b   1.000
_cell.length_c   1.000
_cell.angle_alpha   90.00
_cell.angle_beta   90.00
_cell.angle_gamma   90.00
#
_symmetry.space_group_name_H-M   'P 1'
#
loop_
_entity.id
_entity.type
_entity.pdbx_description
1 polymer ?
#
loop_
_entity_poly.entity_id
_entity_poly.type
_entity_poly.pdbx_seq_one_letter_code
_entity_poly.pdbx_strand_id
1 'polypeptide(L)'
;MSKTTYTDQYKHEIKVGDKTIEFTIGKFSEQTAAAVLARCGETVVHVTVALGGKVDWGYFPLSVEYEEKLYASGIIKGSRWVKREGRPTDDAILKARVIDRTIRPLFPEGITNQVQIVSTVYSYDDENSHDMISLVATGLALSMSKIPFDGPVAGLRIGYKHEDQSYYLNPTESQQEELDLDLIVSGTGDSVVMVEAGANEVDEEVVLEAIDKAQKELKKICTQINKIVEKVGQEKVELVTPKTKEEKERSEKISQELSDKYTQQITDAINKQGRLEDYDLDALVDEMVAYLNEYVFNEEDSVEVEAKEVKNTVYDLMKKTARKMILDEGVRPDGRKPEEIRPIWTEVDLLPRAHGSAMFKRGATQAMTVTTLGSPSLGQTIEDIHGEEVRHYIHHYNMPPYASGEAGRFGYPKRREVGHGALAERALLPMIPSQEKFPYTIRVVSEIMSSNGSTSQASVCGSTMSLMAAGVPIKSPVAGIAMGLMSNEDLSKHVVLSDIQGLEDHIGDMDFKVAGTKKGITAIQMDIKLKGITIDILREALKQAHKGRLHIMGEMLKTISEPRTQLSSFAPKIDQVTIPVDRIGEVIGPGGKIIKEIIAQSGAEVDIDEDEERKVGVANIASSDQGAIDKAREMIENILKTVEVDEEFEGKVTRIESYGAFVEYLPGREGLTHISQMAEGFVKDPNTIVKLGDTVKVRISEIKDDGKIGLSMLTKEQAEKMKQHRQDSRGNSGGKSGGNSYNRSPRGGSSNQRGGYNNKR
;
A
#
# COMPACT_ATOMS: atom_id res chain seq x y z
N MET A 1 -7.99 -51.80 -2.08
CA MET A 1 -7.10 -51.05 -1.16
C MET A 1 -5.67 -51.17 -1.69
N SER A 2 -5.25 -50.29 -2.59
CA SER A 2 -3.83 -50.20 -2.96
C SER A 2 -3.10 -49.58 -1.77
N LYS A 3 -2.00 -50.21 -1.34
CA LYS A 3 -1.12 -49.65 -0.31
C LYS A 3 -0.58 -48.32 -0.84
N THR A 4 -0.84 -47.23 -0.13
CA THR A 4 -0.25 -45.91 -0.40
C THR A 4 1.27 -46.03 -0.23
N THR A 5 2.00 -46.21 -1.32
CA THR A 5 3.45 -46.06 -1.35
C THR A 5 3.73 -44.56 -1.28
N TYR A 6 4.31 -44.11 -0.17
CA TYR A 6 4.87 -42.76 -0.04
C TYR A 6 5.76 -42.48 -1.26
N THR A 7 5.43 -41.44 -2.03
CA THR A 7 6.05 -41.12 -3.32
C THR A 7 7.56 -40.91 -3.22
N ASP A 8 8.30 -41.29 -4.27
CA ASP A 8 9.71 -40.93 -4.46
C ASP A 8 9.86 -39.40 -4.41
N GLN A 9 10.48 -38.90 -3.34
CA GLN A 9 10.72 -37.47 -3.16
C GLN A 9 11.75 -36.97 -4.17
N TYR A 10 11.39 -35.95 -4.94
CA TYR A 10 12.33 -35.26 -5.83
C TYR A 10 12.74 -33.92 -5.23
N LYS A 11 14.05 -33.66 -5.17
CA LYS A 11 14.61 -32.37 -4.75
C LYS A 11 15.47 -31.78 -5.85
N HIS A 12 15.36 -30.48 -6.07
CA HIS A 12 16.19 -29.74 -7.00
C HIS A 12 16.32 -28.29 -6.58
N GLU A 13 17.40 -27.64 -7.01
CA GLU A 13 17.68 -26.25 -6.68
C GLU A 13 17.85 -25.49 -7.98
N ILE A 14 17.35 -24.25 -8.04
CA ILE A 14 17.61 -23.34 -9.15
C ILE A 14 18.14 -22.02 -8.62
N LYS A 15 18.95 -21.35 -9.45
CA LYS A 15 19.38 -19.97 -9.17
C LYS A 15 18.41 -18.97 -9.78
N VAL A 16 18.07 -17.94 -9.01
CA VAL A 16 17.17 -16.85 -9.37
C VAL A 16 17.84 -15.54 -8.94
N GLY A 17 18.62 -14.92 -9.83
CA GLY A 17 19.54 -13.85 -9.44
C GLY A 17 20.71 -14.40 -8.62
N ASP A 18 20.97 -13.79 -7.46
CA ASP A 18 21.99 -14.23 -6.49
C ASP A 18 21.44 -15.26 -5.48
N LYS A 19 20.12 -15.44 -5.44
CA LYS A 19 19.41 -16.36 -4.54
C LYS A 19 19.27 -17.77 -5.13
N THR A 20 19.21 -18.76 -4.24
CA THR A 20 18.96 -20.17 -4.59
C THR A 20 17.62 -20.59 -4.02
N ILE A 21 16.73 -21.10 -4.88
CA ILE A 21 15.44 -21.65 -4.48
C ILE A 21 15.51 -23.18 -4.57
N GLU A 22 15.30 -23.84 -3.43
CA GLU A 22 15.17 -25.29 -3.33
C GLU A 22 13.70 -25.69 -3.53
N PHE A 23 13.45 -26.69 -4.37
CA PHE A 23 12.15 -27.30 -4.57
C PHE A 23 12.13 -28.73 -4.05
N THR A 24 11.05 -29.07 -3.36
CA THR A 24 10.72 -30.42 -2.92
C THR A 24 9.36 -30.82 -3.50
N ILE A 25 9.35 -31.92 -4.27
CA ILE A 25 8.17 -32.44 -4.98
C ILE A 25 7.89 -33.87 -4.47
N GLY A 26 6.60 -34.23 -4.38
CA GLY A 26 6.16 -35.55 -3.95
C GLY A 26 6.17 -35.79 -2.43
N LYS A 27 6.51 -34.78 -1.62
CA LYS A 27 6.50 -34.88 -0.15
C LYS A 27 5.12 -34.60 0.47
N PHE A 28 4.35 -33.69 -0.12
CA PHE A 28 3.09 -33.19 0.42
C PHE A 28 2.02 -33.08 -0.68
N SER A 29 0.74 -33.11 -0.26
CA SER A 29 -0.41 -32.82 -1.13
C SER A 29 -0.56 -33.72 -2.38
N GLU A 30 -0.26 -35.02 -2.26
CA GLU A 30 -0.31 -36.03 -3.33
C GLU A 30 -1.67 -36.13 -4.07
N GLN A 31 -2.76 -35.64 -3.47
CA GLN A 31 -4.10 -35.66 -4.09
C GLN A 31 -4.33 -34.53 -5.11
N THR A 32 -3.47 -33.52 -5.13
CA THR A 32 -3.58 -32.37 -6.04
C THR A 32 -3.01 -32.73 -7.42
N ALA A 33 -3.33 -31.94 -8.45
CA ALA A 33 -2.75 -32.16 -9.79
C ALA A 33 -1.23 -31.91 -9.78
N ALA A 34 -0.75 -31.00 -8.93
CA ALA A 34 0.66 -30.78 -8.66
C ALA A 34 0.84 -30.05 -7.32
N ALA A 35 1.93 -30.34 -6.62
CA ALA A 35 2.33 -29.62 -5.41
C ALA A 35 3.84 -29.45 -5.33
N VAL A 36 4.28 -28.24 -4.97
CA VAL A 36 5.68 -27.85 -4.84
C VAL A 36 5.88 -27.16 -3.50
N LEU A 37 6.79 -27.69 -2.69
CA LEU A 37 7.32 -26.97 -1.55
C LEU A 37 8.61 -26.26 -1.98
N ALA A 38 8.61 -24.93 -1.96
CA ALA A 38 9.74 -24.10 -2.32
C ALA A 38 10.36 -23.45 -1.08
N ARG A 39 11.69 -23.33 -1.05
CA ARG A 39 12.44 -22.71 0.03
C ARG A 39 13.55 -21.83 -0.52
N CYS A 40 13.70 -20.62 0.01
CA CYS A 40 14.86 -19.75 -0.20
C CYS A 40 15.27 -19.22 1.16
N GLY A 41 16.52 -19.45 1.59
CA GLY A 41 16.93 -19.14 2.96
C GLY A 41 16.10 -19.93 3.99
N GLU A 42 15.37 -19.22 4.84
CA GLU A 42 14.42 -19.82 5.79
C GLU A 42 12.95 -19.52 5.44
N THR A 43 12.71 -18.75 4.37
CA THR A 43 11.39 -18.57 3.79
C THR A 43 10.93 -19.83 3.04
N VAL A 44 9.75 -20.33 3.38
CA VAL A 44 9.16 -21.57 2.84
C VAL A 44 7.73 -21.30 2.37
N VAL A 45 7.47 -21.65 1.11
CA VAL A 45 6.16 -21.53 0.46
C VAL A 45 5.72 -22.90 -0.05
N HIS A 46 4.46 -23.25 0.14
CA HIS A 46 3.84 -24.43 -0.45
C HIS A 46 2.79 -24.03 -1.48
N VAL A 47 3.01 -24.42 -2.73
CA VAL A 47 2.10 -24.17 -3.84
C VAL A 47 1.40 -25.46 -4.23
N THR A 48 0.08 -25.39 -4.37
CA THR A 48 -0.74 -26.50 -4.85
C THR A 48 -1.58 -26.09 -6.05
N VAL A 49 -1.78 -27.02 -6.98
CA VAL A 49 -2.59 -26.86 -8.18
C VAL A 49 -3.63 -27.96 -8.22
N ALA A 50 -4.91 -27.60 -8.24
CA ALA A 50 -6.03 -28.53 -8.33
C ALA A 50 -6.78 -28.36 -9.65
N LEU A 51 -7.21 -29.49 -10.23
CA LEU A 51 -8.09 -29.54 -11.40
C LEU A 51 -9.46 -30.08 -10.96
N GLY A 52 -10.49 -29.26 -11.12
CA GLY A 52 -11.88 -29.59 -10.83
C GLY A 52 -12.69 -29.97 -12.08
N GLY A 53 -14.01 -30.10 -11.89
CA GLY A 53 -14.96 -30.41 -12.95
C GLY A 53 -15.22 -29.25 -13.91
N LYS A 54 -15.93 -29.54 -15.01
CA LYS A 54 -16.39 -28.54 -15.98
C LYS A 54 -17.54 -27.69 -15.41
N VAL A 55 -17.55 -26.40 -15.75
CA VAL A 55 -18.64 -25.46 -15.44
C VAL A 55 -18.99 -24.62 -16.67
N ASP A 56 -20.25 -24.18 -16.78
CA ASP A 56 -20.70 -23.31 -17.87
C ASP A 56 -20.96 -21.89 -17.36
N TRP A 57 -19.87 -21.15 -17.15
CA TRP A 57 -19.92 -19.74 -16.70
C TRP A 57 -19.65 -18.73 -17.81
N GLY A 58 -19.34 -19.20 -19.03
CA GLY A 58 -18.96 -18.34 -20.14
C GLY A 58 -17.54 -17.74 -20.05
N TYR A 59 -16.71 -18.16 -19.09
CA TYR A 59 -15.31 -17.76 -18.96
C TYR A 59 -14.47 -18.88 -18.33
N PHE A 60 -13.14 -18.78 -18.44
CA PHE A 60 -12.19 -19.73 -17.84
C PHE A 60 -12.16 -19.61 -16.30
N PRO A 61 -12.65 -20.63 -15.55
CA PRO A 61 -12.79 -20.58 -14.09
C PRO A 61 -11.45 -20.85 -13.36
N LEU A 62 -10.50 -19.93 -13.51
CA LEU A 62 -9.24 -19.91 -12.78
C LEU A 62 -9.37 -19.11 -11.47
N SER A 63 -9.01 -19.74 -10.35
CA SER A 63 -8.89 -19.09 -9.03
C SER A 63 -7.47 -19.20 -8.50
N VAL A 64 -6.92 -18.09 -8.05
CA VAL A 64 -5.62 -18.04 -7.38
C VAL A 64 -5.82 -17.50 -5.97
N GLU A 65 -5.37 -18.26 -4.97
CA GLU A 65 -5.37 -17.85 -3.57
C GLU A 65 -3.92 -17.68 -3.08
N TYR A 66 -3.70 -16.63 -2.30
CA TYR A 66 -2.43 -16.37 -1.63
C TYR A 66 -2.70 -16.25 -0.14
N GLU A 67 -2.07 -17.14 0.63
CA GLU A 67 -2.36 -17.33 2.04
C GLU A 67 -1.10 -17.08 2.87
N GLU A 68 -1.11 -15.96 3.55
CA GLU A 68 -0.13 -15.60 4.56
C GLU A 68 -0.59 -16.15 5.91
N LYS A 69 0.29 -16.92 6.56
CA LYS A 69 0.02 -17.48 7.89
C LYS A 69 0.86 -16.75 8.90
N LEU A 70 0.24 -16.20 9.94
CA LEU A 70 0.98 -15.41 10.94
C LEU A 70 2.00 -16.28 11.69
N TYR A 71 1.74 -17.58 11.80
CA TYR A 71 2.73 -18.52 12.35
C TYR A 71 4.00 -18.63 11.51
N ALA A 72 3.99 -18.22 10.24
CA ALA A 72 5.18 -18.24 9.39
C ALA A 72 6.29 -17.35 9.96
N SER A 73 5.91 -16.28 10.66
CA SER A 73 6.80 -15.36 11.38
C SER A 73 6.68 -15.51 12.92
N GLY A 74 6.03 -16.58 13.40
CA GLY A 74 5.82 -16.80 14.83
C GLY A 74 4.83 -15.84 15.51
N ILE A 75 3.99 -15.14 14.75
CA ILE A 75 3.04 -14.14 15.25
C ILE A 75 1.70 -14.80 15.63
N ILE A 76 1.12 -14.37 16.76
CA ILE A 76 -0.27 -14.67 17.13
C ILE A 76 -1.08 -13.41 16.93
N LYS A 77 -2.16 -13.51 16.16
CA LYS A 77 -3.04 -12.38 15.81
C LYS A 77 -3.39 -11.49 17.02
N GLY A 78 -3.20 -10.18 16.88
CA GLY A 78 -3.38 -9.15 17.89
C GLY A 78 -4.83 -9.04 18.37
N SER A 79 -5.80 -9.27 17.48
CA SER A 79 -7.24 -9.20 17.79
C SER A 79 -7.61 -9.88 19.11
N ARG A 80 -8.27 -9.12 19.99
CA ARG A 80 -8.69 -9.60 21.32
C ARG A 80 -9.65 -10.78 21.27
N TRP A 81 -10.47 -10.87 20.22
CA TRP A 81 -11.57 -11.82 20.11
C TRP A 81 -11.28 -12.97 19.13
N VAL A 82 -10.55 -12.69 18.05
CA VAL A 82 -10.33 -13.64 16.95
C VAL A 82 -8.84 -13.85 16.76
N LYS A 83 -8.33 -14.99 17.22
CA LYS A 83 -6.90 -15.36 17.09
C LYS A 83 -6.53 -16.05 15.77
N ARG A 84 -7.51 -16.25 14.88
CA ARG A 84 -7.34 -16.90 13.58
C ARG A 84 -7.25 -15.86 12.46
N GLU A 85 -6.44 -16.14 11.45
CA GLU A 85 -6.41 -15.41 10.19
C GLU A 85 -7.83 -15.43 9.56
N GLY A 86 -8.25 -14.27 9.05
CA GLY A 86 -9.63 -14.02 8.64
C GLY A 86 -9.75 -13.88 7.13
N ARG A 87 -10.41 -12.81 6.69
CA ARG A 87 -10.36 -12.41 5.27
C ARG A 87 -8.90 -12.17 4.84
N PRO A 88 -8.56 -12.42 3.57
CA PRO A 88 -7.26 -12.03 3.02
C PRO A 88 -6.98 -10.54 3.23
N THR A 89 -5.72 -10.20 3.48
CA THR A 89 -5.22 -8.82 3.46
C THR A 89 -5.25 -8.27 2.04
N ASP A 90 -5.22 -6.95 1.90
CA ASP A 90 -5.14 -6.32 0.57
C ASP A 90 -3.86 -6.77 -0.14
N ASP A 91 -2.75 -6.87 0.59
CA ASP A 91 -1.47 -7.31 0.05
C ASP A 91 -1.49 -8.77 -0.44
N ALA A 92 -2.09 -9.70 0.32
CA ALA A 92 -2.31 -11.08 -0.15
C ALA A 92 -3.19 -11.12 -1.42
N ILE A 93 -4.20 -10.25 -1.52
CA ILE A 93 -5.03 -10.13 -2.74
C ILE A 93 -4.17 -9.64 -3.92
N LEU A 94 -3.27 -8.67 -3.71
CA LEU A 94 -2.37 -8.16 -4.75
C LEU A 94 -1.38 -9.25 -5.22
N LYS A 95 -0.76 -9.98 -4.29
CA LYS A 95 0.11 -11.13 -4.60
C LYS A 95 -0.62 -12.21 -5.40
N ALA A 96 -1.85 -12.54 -5.03
CA ALA A 96 -2.69 -13.46 -5.81
C ALA A 96 -2.99 -12.94 -7.23
N ARG A 97 -3.22 -11.64 -7.39
CA ARG A 97 -3.46 -11.01 -8.70
C ARG A 97 -2.21 -11.01 -9.58
N VAL A 98 -1.04 -10.77 -9.02
CA VAL A 98 0.26 -10.85 -9.73
C VAL A 98 0.46 -12.25 -10.31
N ILE A 99 0.20 -13.29 -9.51
CA ILE A 99 0.26 -14.69 -9.98
C ILE A 99 -0.80 -14.94 -11.06
N ASP A 100 -2.06 -14.55 -10.84
CA ASP A 100 -3.16 -14.75 -11.80
C ASP A 100 -2.87 -14.11 -13.16
N ARG A 101 -2.45 -12.84 -13.19
CA ARG A 101 -2.09 -12.10 -14.41
C ARG A 101 -0.93 -12.74 -15.16
N THR A 102 0.01 -13.33 -14.43
CA THR A 102 1.16 -14.04 -15.02
C THR A 102 0.75 -15.33 -15.72
N ILE A 103 -0.12 -16.14 -15.09
CA ILE A 103 -0.41 -17.50 -15.58
C ILE A 103 -1.62 -17.57 -16.52
N ARG A 104 -2.61 -16.67 -16.36
CA ARG A 104 -3.89 -16.74 -17.07
C ARG A 104 -3.75 -16.75 -18.60
N PRO A 105 -2.89 -15.92 -19.23
CA PRO A 105 -2.74 -15.91 -20.69
C PRO A 105 -2.11 -17.19 -21.26
N LEU A 106 -1.48 -18.01 -20.42
CA LEU A 106 -0.74 -19.21 -20.85
C LEU A 106 -1.60 -20.49 -20.81
N PHE A 107 -2.87 -20.38 -20.42
CA PHE A 107 -3.80 -21.48 -20.55
C PHE A 107 -4.43 -21.49 -21.95
N PRO A 108 -4.59 -22.66 -22.58
CA PRO A 108 -5.34 -22.79 -23.82
C PRO A 108 -6.74 -22.17 -23.72
N GLU A 109 -7.15 -21.50 -24.79
CA GLU A 109 -8.50 -20.94 -24.89
C GLU A 109 -9.56 -22.04 -24.88
N GLY A 110 -10.70 -21.77 -24.22
CA GLY A 110 -11.84 -22.70 -24.17
C GLY A 110 -11.84 -23.69 -23.01
N ILE A 111 -10.88 -23.61 -22.07
CA ILE A 111 -10.94 -24.41 -20.85
C ILE A 111 -12.15 -23.99 -19.98
N THR A 112 -13.02 -24.94 -19.68
CA THR A 112 -14.18 -24.76 -18.80
C THR A 112 -14.06 -25.51 -17.47
N ASN A 113 -12.96 -26.25 -17.27
CA ASN A 113 -12.63 -26.90 -16.00
C ASN A 113 -12.17 -25.89 -14.97
N GLN A 114 -12.63 -26.03 -13.72
CA GLN A 114 -12.12 -25.27 -12.59
C GLN A 114 -10.64 -25.56 -12.37
N VAL A 115 -9.83 -24.51 -12.31
CA VAL A 115 -8.41 -24.62 -11.95
C VAL A 115 -8.18 -23.75 -10.72
N GLN A 116 -7.66 -24.34 -9.66
CA GLN A 116 -7.36 -23.63 -8.42
C GLN A 116 -5.87 -23.72 -8.10
N ILE A 117 -5.26 -22.57 -7.85
CA ILE A 117 -3.90 -22.47 -7.32
C ILE A 117 -4.00 -21.88 -5.92
N VAL A 118 -3.31 -22.50 -4.96
CA VAL A 118 -3.16 -21.96 -3.61
C VAL A 118 -1.68 -21.89 -3.29
N SER A 119 -1.18 -20.68 -3.06
CA SER A 119 0.15 -20.44 -2.50
C SER A 119 0.01 -20.15 -1.02
N THR A 120 0.70 -20.92 -0.16
CA THR A 120 0.67 -20.70 1.29
C THR A 120 2.08 -20.50 1.83
N VAL A 121 2.29 -19.42 2.56
CA VAL A 121 3.55 -19.13 3.26
C VAL A 121 3.56 -19.90 4.58
N TYR A 122 4.55 -20.77 4.76
CA TYR A 122 4.68 -21.62 5.96
C TYR A 122 5.80 -21.17 6.90
N SER A 123 6.80 -20.48 6.38
CA SER A 123 7.92 -19.92 7.13
C SER A 123 8.36 -18.67 6.41
N TYR A 124 8.71 -17.63 7.15
CA TYR A 124 9.20 -16.36 6.61
C TYR A 124 10.40 -15.90 7.41
N ASP A 125 11.42 -15.38 6.72
CA ASP A 125 12.74 -15.05 7.28
C ASP A 125 13.05 -13.55 7.27
N ASP A 126 12.03 -12.71 7.07
CA ASP A 126 12.11 -11.24 7.01
C ASP A 126 13.01 -10.66 5.90
N GLU A 127 13.61 -11.51 5.06
CA GLU A 127 14.59 -11.08 4.05
C GLU A 127 14.20 -11.53 2.63
N ASN A 128 13.73 -12.76 2.47
CA ASN A 128 13.46 -13.33 1.16
C ASN A 128 12.00 -13.15 0.74
N SER A 129 11.80 -12.35 -0.31
CA SER A 129 10.50 -12.08 -0.93
C SER A 129 9.73 -13.38 -1.26
N HIS A 130 8.70 -13.61 -0.46
CA HIS A 130 7.91 -14.84 -0.47
C HIS A 130 6.90 -14.87 -1.64
N ASP A 131 6.53 -13.71 -2.19
CA ASP A 131 5.75 -13.57 -3.43
C ASP A 131 6.52 -14.05 -4.67
N MET A 132 7.81 -13.71 -4.81
CA MET A 132 8.62 -14.16 -5.95
C MET A 132 8.89 -15.68 -5.88
N ILE A 133 9.17 -16.20 -4.69
CA ILE A 133 9.29 -17.66 -4.48
C ILE A 133 7.99 -18.37 -4.88
N SER A 134 6.84 -17.81 -4.47
CA SER A 134 5.52 -18.33 -4.83
C SER A 134 5.28 -18.34 -6.33
N LEU A 135 5.69 -17.28 -7.02
CA LEU A 135 5.47 -17.13 -8.46
C LEU A 135 6.30 -18.13 -9.27
N VAL A 136 7.57 -18.31 -8.93
CA VAL A 136 8.44 -19.33 -9.53
C VAL A 136 7.92 -20.74 -9.22
N ALA A 137 7.54 -21.01 -7.98
CA ALA A 137 6.98 -22.30 -7.58
C ALA A 137 5.66 -22.62 -8.29
N THR A 138 4.81 -21.61 -8.52
CA THR A 138 3.56 -21.75 -9.30
C THR A 138 3.85 -22.10 -10.75
N GLY A 139 4.81 -21.41 -11.37
CA GLY A 139 5.26 -21.71 -12.73
C GLY A 139 5.75 -23.15 -12.88
N LEU A 140 6.57 -23.63 -11.94
CA LEU A 140 7.01 -25.02 -11.88
C LEU A 140 5.84 -25.99 -11.67
N ALA A 141 4.96 -25.73 -10.70
CA ALA A 141 3.83 -26.59 -10.35
C ALA A 141 2.88 -26.79 -11.53
N LEU A 142 2.52 -25.71 -12.24
CA LEU A 142 1.68 -25.79 -13.45
C LEU A 142 2.38 -26.56 -14.57
N SER A 143 3.65 -26.25 -14.81
CA SER A 143 4.43 -26.88 -15.89
C SER A 143 4.56 -28.39 -15.70
N MET A 144 4.75 -28.87 -14.47
CA MET A 144 4.83 -30.30 -14.18
C MET A 144 3.46 -30.99 -14.02
N SER A 145 2.38 -30.24 -13.84
CA SER A 145 1.03 -30.81 -13.67
C SER A 145 0.51 -31.45 -14.96
N LYS A 146 -0.56 -32.23 -14.85
CA LYS A 146 -1.32 -32.73 -15.99
C LYS A 146 -2.14 -31.67 -16.74
N ILE A 147 -2.24 -30.44 -16.24
CA ILE A 147 -3.08 -29.40 -16.84
C ILE A 147 -2.35 -28.80 -18.07
N PRO A 148 -3.02 -28.66 -19.24
CA PRO A 148 -2.49 -27.93 -20.38
C PRO A 148 -2.09 -26.50 -20.01
N PHE A 149 -0.84 -26.16 -20.24
CA PHE A 149 -0.26 -24.89 -19.86
C PHE A 149 0.96 -24.61 -20.75
N ASP A 150 0.99 -23.45 -21.40
CA ASP A 150 2.04 -23.00 -22.32
C ASP A 150 3.20 -22.34 -21.54
N GLY A 151 3.70 -23.08 -20.54
CA GLY A 151 4.82 -22.69 -19.70
C GLY A 151 6.17 -23.22 -20.21
N PRO A 152 7.25 -23.06 -19.42
CA PRO A 152 7.25 -22.53 -18.06
C PRO A 152 7.23 -21.02 -18.02
N VAL A 153 6.68 -20.50 -16.93
CA VAL A 153 6.67 -19.07 -16.59
C VAL A 153 7.38 -18.89 -15.25
N ALA A 154 8.01 -17.74 -15.07
CA ALA A 154 8.60 -17.34 -13.79
C ALA A 154 8.41 -15.84 -13.60
N GLY A 155 8.68 -15.35 -12.40
CA GLY A 155 8.80 -13.93 -12.15
C GLY A 155 9.94 -13.64 -11.19
N LEU A 156 10.41 -12.40 -11.23
CA LEU A 156 11.43 -11.87 -10.34
C LEU A 156 11.13 -10.40 -10.06
N ARG A 157 11.68 -9.92 -8.96
CA ARG A 157 11.69 -8.50 -8.59
C ARG A 157 13.02 -7.92 -9.02
N ILE A 158 13.02 -6.75 -9.63
CA ILE A 158 14.22 -6.00 -9.94
C ILE A 158 14.04 -4.59 -9.38
N GLY A 159 15.05 -4.08 -8.69
CA GLY A 159 15.04 -2.70 -8.23
C GLY A 159 16.23 -1.91 -8.73
N TYR A 160 16.13 -0.59 -8.59
CA TYR A 160 17.12 0.38 -9.06
C TYR A 160 17.37 1.45 -8.01
N LYS A 161 18.62 1.85 -7.84
CA LYS A 161 19.04 2.92 -6.93
C LYS A 161 19.74 4.04 -7.71
N HIS A 162 19.29 5.28 -7.52
CA HIS A 162 19.82 6.46 -8.23
C HIS A 162 21.26 6.76 -7.83
N GLU A 163 21.59 6.58 -6.55
CA GLU A 163 22.88 6.99 -5.97
C GLU A 163 24.07 6.27 -6.61
N ASP A 164 23.90 5.00 -6.97
CA ASP A 164 24.94 4.16 -7.56
C ASP A 164 24.64 3.69 -8.99
N GLN A 165 23.49 4.11 -9.55
CA GLN A 165 23.00 3.74 -10.87
C GLN A 165 22.97 2.21 -11.09
N SER A 166 22.69 1.44 -10.04
CA SER A 166 22.78 -0.02 -10.05
C SER A 166 21.40 -0.69 -10.01
N TYR A 167 21.34 -1.88 -10.61
CA TYR A 167 20.16 -2.73 -10.64
C TYR A 167 20.37 -3.95 -9.75
N TYR A 168 19.35 -4.28 -8.95
CA TYR A 168 19.36 -5.36 -7.99
C TYR A 168 18.34 -6.41 -8.42
N LEU A 169 18.78 -7.65 -8.65
CA LEU A 169 17.89 -8.76 -9.00
C LEU A 169 17.48 -9.49 -7.71
N ASN A 170 16.17 -9.63 -7.50
CA ASN A 170 15.53 -10.15 -6.29
C ASN A 170 16.13 -9.57 -5.00
N PRO A 171 16.12 -8.23 -4.83
CA PRO A 171 16.61 -7.61 -3.61
C PRO A 171 15.93 -8.21 -2.37
N THR A 172 16.63 -8.23 -1.24
CA THR A 172 15.98 -8.56 0.05
C THR A 172 15.03 -7.44 0.47
N GLU A 173 14.11 -7.70 1.41
CA GLU A 173 13.21 -6.65 1.91
C GLU A 173 13.98 -5.42 2.42
N SER A 174 15.01 -5.65 3.24
CA SER A 174 15.93 -4.61 3.73
C SER A 174 16.57 -3.79 2.59
N GLN A 175 16.89 -4.42 1.46
CA GLN A 175 17.44 -3.70 0.30
C GLN A 175 16.38 -2.88 -0.43
N GLN A 176 15.12 -3.35 -0.48
CA GLN A 176 14.04 -2.70 -1.22
C GLN A 176 13.68 -1.32 -0.66
N GLU A 177 13.80 -1.12 0.65
CA GLU A 177 13.52 0.16 1.31
C GLU A 177 14.38 1.32 0.78
N GLU A 178 15.56 1.01 0.24
CA GLU A 178 16.51 2.00 -0.30
C GLU A 178 16.39 2.20 -1.82
N LEU A 179 15.49 1.49 -2.51
CA LEU A 179 15.41 1.51 -3.98
C LEU A 179 14.40 2.56 -4.47
N ASP A 180 14.77 3.22 -5.57
CA ASP A 180 13.91 4.18 -6.26
C ASP A 180 12.95 3.51 -7.24
N LEU A 181 13.17 2.24 -7.57
CA LEU A 181 12.28 1.41 -8.38
C LEU A 181 12.12 0.06 -7.69
N ASP A 182 10.87 -0.35 -7.51
CA ASP A 182 10.48 -1.73 -7.22
C ASP A 182 9.65 -2.23 -8.40
N LEU A 183 10.22 -3.13 -9.20
CA LEU A 183 9.64 -3.64 -10.44
C LEU A 183 9.53 -5.17 -10.38
N ILE A 184 8.30 -5.67 -10.40
CA ILE A 184 8.00 -7.08 -10.62
C ILE A 184 7.87 -7.31 -12.11
N VAL A 185 8.63 -8.28 -12.64
CA VAL A 185 8.54 -8.72 -14.03
C VAL A 185 8.31 -10.23 -14.05
N SER A 186 7.31 -10.67 -14.80
CA SER A 186 7.08 -12.08 -15.06
C SER A 186 6.93 -12.36 -16.54
N GLY A 187 7.29 -13.58 -16.92
CA GLY A 187 7.36 -13.95 -18.32
C GLY A 187 7.80 -15.39 -18.53
N THR A 188 7.68 -15.80 -19.79
CA THR A 188 8.29 -17.03 -20.28
C THR A 188 9.78 -16.77 -20.56
N GLY A 189 10.52 -17.80 -20.97
CA GLY A 189 11.93 -17.62 -21.34
C GLY A 189 12.15 -16.69 -22.55
N ASP A 190 11.11 -16.41 -23.33
CA ASP A 190 11.22 -15.65 -24.58
C ASP A 190 10.37 -14.36 -24.61
N SER A 191 9.39 -14.21 -23.71
CA SER A 191 8.54 -13.02 -23.66
C SER A 191 8.12 -12.63 -22.26
N VAL A 192 8.13 -11.32 -21.99
CA VAL A 192 7.48 -10.74 -20.81
C VAL A 192 5.97 -10.89 -20.94
N VAL A 193 5.30 -11.24 -19.85
CA VAL A 193 3.84 -11.41 -19.78
C VAL A 193 3.21 -10.32 -18.91
N MET A 194 3.83 -9.99 -17.78
CA MET A 194 3.26 -9.04 -16.83
C MET A 194 4.36 -8.21 -16.19
N VAL A 195 4.06 -6.92 -15.99
CA VAL A 195 4.90 -5.97 -15.28
C VAL A 195 4.04 -5.22 -14.26
N GLU A 196 4.61 -4.98 -13.08
CA GLU A 196 4.03 -4.11 -12.05
C GLU A 196 5.14 -3.41 -11.28
N ALA A 197 5.05 -2.08 -11.13
CA ALA A 197 6.09 -1.32 -10.44
C ALA A 197 5.57 -0.13 -9.64
N GLY A 198 6.33 0.21 -8.60
CA GLY A 198 6.31 1.48 -7.89
C GLY A 198 7.68 2.16 -8.00
N ALA A 199 7.68 3.49 -8.04
CA ALA A 199 8.89 4.24 -8.33
C ALA A 199 8.90 5.65 -7.71
N ASN A 200 10.10 6.13 -7.38
CA ASN A 200 10.37 7.49 -6.90
C ASN A 200 10.83 8.40 -8.06
N GLU A 201 9.91 8.69 -9.01
CA GLU A 201 10.18 9.53 -10.19
C GLU A 201 11.34 9.02 -11.08
N VAL A 202 11.29 7.77 -11.54
CA VAL A 202 12.34 7.20 -12.41
C VAL A 202 12.09 7.42 -13.89
N ASP A 203 13.15 7.54 -14.69
CA ASP A 203 13.05 7.71 -16.15
C ASP A 203 12.51 6.46 -16.87
N GLU A 204 11.82 6.67 -18.01
CA GLU A 204 11.31 5.59 -18.86
C GLU A 204 12.42 4.60 -19.29
N GLU A 205 13.64 5.06 -19.60
CA GLU A 205 14.74 4.19 -20.04
C GLU A 205 15.28 3.30 -18.90
N VAL A 206 15.22 3.76 -17.64
CA VAL A 206 15.60 2.94 -16.48
C VAL A 206 14.65 1.76 -16.34
N VAL A 207 13.35 2.00 -16.51
CA VAL A 207 12.33 0.93 -16.48
C VAL A 207 12.55 -0.06 -17.62
N LEU A 208 12.85 0.42 -18.84
CA LEU A 208 13.11 -0.45 -19.99
C LEU A 208 14.36 -1.31 -19.79
N GLU A 209 15.46 -0.73 -19.30
CA GLU A 209 16.67 -1.49 -19.01
C GLU A 209 16.42 -2.53 -17.90
N ALA A 210 15.63 -2.20 -16.88
CA ALA A 210 15.22 -3.14 -15.84
C ALA A 210 14.45 -4.34 -16.43
N ILE A 211 13.48 -4.08 -17.32
CA ILE A 211 12.71 -5.14 -18.00
C ILE A 211 13.63 -6.03 -18.84
N ASP A 212 14.58 -5.47 -19.59
CA ASP A 212 15.53 -6.24 -20.40
C ASP A 212 16.44 -7.14 -19.53
N LYS A 213 16.95 -6.62 -18.41
CA LYS A 213 17.74 -7.42 -17.45
C LYS A 213 16.90 -8.53 -16.84
N ALA A 214 15.66 -8.24 -16.44
CA ALA A 214 14.74 -9.23 -15.91
C ALA A 214 14.46 -10.34 -16.93
N GLN A 215 14.16 -10.01 -18.19
CA GLN A 215 13.87 -10.99 -19.24
C GLN A 215 15.05 -11.95 -19.47
N LYS A 216 16.29 -11.44 -19.47
CA LYS A 216 17.49 -12.27 -19.59
C LYS A 216 17.63 -13.27 -18.44
N GLU A 217 17.25 -12.88 -17.23
CA GLU A 217 17.29 -13.75 -16.07
C GLU A 217 16.12 -14.76 -16.06
N LEU A 218 14.92 -14.33 -16.42
CA LEU A 218 13.75 -15.21 -16.61
C LEU A 218 14.04 -16.35 -17.58
N LYS A 219 14.75 -16.07 -18.69
CA LYS A 219 15.21 -17.12 -19.62
C LYS A 219 16.03 -18.22 -18.95
N LYS A 220 16.94 -17.85 -18.04
CA LYS A 220 17.75 -18.82 -17.29
C LYS A 220 16.90 -19.62 -16.31
N ILE A 221 15.95 -18.97 -15.63
CA ILE A 221 15.05 -19.61 -14.67
C ILE A 221 14.14 -20.62 -15.38
N CYS A 222 13.47 -20.22 -16.46
CA CYS A 222 12.61 -21.09 -17.27
C CYS A 222 13.38 -22.29 -17.84
N THR A 223 14.64 -22.09 -18.27
CA THR A 223 15.51 -23.19 -18.73
C THR A 223 15.78 -24.21 -17.61
N GLN A 224 15.97 -23.76 -16.37
CA GLN A 224 16.14 -24.66 -15.21
C GLN A 224 14.83 -25.37 -14.85
N ILE A 225 13.68 -24.67 -14.88
CA ILE A 225 12.36 -25.28 -14.66
C ILE A 225 12.10 -26.41 -15.67
N ASN A 226 12.40 -26.22 -16.95
CA ASN A 226 12.23 -27.26 -17.98
C ASN A 226 13.01 -28.54 -17.65
N LYS A 227 14.24 -28.43 -17.14
CA LYS A 227 15.05 -29.60 -16.72
C LYS A 227 14.41 -30.38 -15.55
N ILE A 228 13.64 -29.70 -14.70
CA ILE A 228 12.86 -30.36 -13.64
C ILE A 228 11.66 -31.06 -14.26
N VAL A 229 10.90 -30.35 -15.11
CA VAL A 229 9.69 -30.87 -15.77
C VAL A 229 10.00 -32.10 -16.62
N GLU A 230 11.13 -32.16 -17.31
CA GLU A 230 11.59 -33.36 -18.04
C GLU A 230 11.70 -34.62 -17.17
N LYS A 231 11.95 -34.46 -15.86
CA LYS A 231 12.16 -35.57 -14.92
C LYS A 231 10.91 -35.96 -14.13
N VAL A 232 10.05 -34.99 -13.80
CA VAL A 232 8.89 -35.20 -12.90
C VAL A 232 7.55 -34.76 -13.48
N GLY A 233 7.54 -34.28 -14.73
CA GLY A 233 6.34 -33.82 -15.41
C GLY A 233 5.34 -34.95 -15.65
N GLN A 234 4.06 -34.63 -15.48
CA GLN A 234 2.96 -35.52 -15.80
C GLN A 234 2.50 -35.32 -17.25
N GLU A 235 1.93 -36.36 -17.84
CA GLU A 235 1.28 -36.29 -19.15
C GLU A 235 0.10 -35.30 -19.11
N LYS A 236 0.01 -34.45 -20.13
CA LYS A 236 -1.05 -33.43 -20.22
C LYS A 236 -2.38 -34.08 -20.58
N VAL A 237 -3.45 -33.74 -19.87
CA VAL A 237 -4.80 -34.19 -20.21
C VAL A 237 -5.44 -33.25 -21.24
N GLU A 238 -6.26 -33.79 -22.13
CA GLU A 238 -7.06 -32.97 -23.05
C GLU A 238 -8.24 -32.33 -22.31
N LEU A 239 -8.18 -31.01 -22.10
CA LEU A 239 -9.26 -30.25 -21.46
C LEU A 239 -10.13 -29.48 -22.47
N VAL A 240 -9.60 -29.23 -23.66
CA VAL A 240 -10.30 -28.54 -24.75
C VAL A 240 -10.55 -29.57 -25.83
N THR A 241 -11.81 -29.76 -26.20
CA THR A 241 -12.18 -30.63 -27.31
C THR A 241 -11.95 -29.87 -28.62
N PRO A 242 -11.08 -30.35 -29.53
CA PRO A 242 -10.92 -29.73 -30.83
C PRO A 242 -12.24 -29.75 -31.60
N LYS A 243 -12.59 -28.64 -32.24
CA LYS A 243 -13.72 -28.61 -33.18
C LYS A 243 -13.49 -29.64 -34.30
N THR A 244 -14.53 -30.39 -34.65
CA THR A 244 -14.53 -31.32 -35.78
C THR A 244 -14.34 -30.56 -37.10
N LYS A 245 -14.00 -31.28 -38.18
CA LYS A 245 -13.82 -30.65 -39.51
C LYS A 245 -15.11 -29.96 -39.96
N GLU A 246 -16.25 -30.61 -39.74
CA GLU A 246 -17.59 -30.09 -40.06
C GLU A 246 -17.90 -28.82 -39.25
N GLU A 247 -17.60 -28.80 -37.94
CA GLU A 247 -17.80 -27.62 -37.09
C GLU A 247 -16.92 -26.43 -37.51
N LYS A 248 -15.68 -26.69 -37.96
CA LYS A 248 -14.80 -25.64 -38.50
C LYS A 248 -15.32 -25.10 -39.82
N GLU A 249 -15.67 -25.98 -40.77
CA GLU A 249 -16.22 -25.59 -42.07
C GLU A 249 -17.54 -24.81 -41.89
N ARG A 250 -18.40 -25.21 -40.95
CA ARG A 250 -19.62 -24.49 -40.59
C ARG A 250 -19.32 -23.10 -40.03
N SER A 251 -18.43 -23.00 -39.04
CA SER A 251 -18.04 -21.72 -38.42
C SER A 251 -17.39 -20.77 -39.43
N GLU A 252 -16.58 -21.29 -40.34
CA GLU A 252 -15.96 -20.52 -41.44
C GLU A 252 -17.02 -20.05 -42.44
N LYS A 253 -17.95 -20.91 -42.85
CA LYS A 253 -19.06 -20.57 -43.75
C LYS A 253 -19.96 -19.48 -43.13
N ILE A 254 -20.35 -19.62 -41.86
CA ILE A 254 -21.10 -18.59 -41.12
C ILE A 254 -20.30 -17.27 -41.13
N SER A 255 -19.02 -17.31 -40.73
CA SER A 255 -18.19 -16.11 -40.67
C SER A 255 -18.06 -15.42 -42.02
N GLN A 256 -17.95 -16.18 -43.11
CA GLN A 256 -17.82 -15.65 -44.46
C GLN A 256 -19.11 -15.00 -44.94
N GLU A 257 -20.24 -15.69 -44.81
CA GLU A 257 -21.57 -15.18 -45.18
C GLU A 257 -21.93 -13.89 -44.43
N LEU A 258 -21.67 -13.86 -43.13
CA LEU A 258 -21.91 -12.68 -42.30
C LEU A 258 -20.96 -11.53 -42.68
N SER A 259 -19.68 -11.83 -42.94
CA SER A 259 -18.74 -10.82 -43.42
C SER A 259 -19.22 -10.23 -44.75
N ASP A 260 -19.53 -11.05 -45.75
CA ASP A 260 -19.86 -10.58 -47.10
C ASP A 260 -21.17 -9.76 -47.12
N LYS A 261 -22.19 -10.19 -46.38
CA LYS A 261 -23.51 -9.54 -46.40
C LYS A 261 -23.65 -8.39 -45.39
N TYR A 262 -23.02 -8.48 -44.22
CA TYR A 262 -23.25 -7.57 -43.09
C TYR A 262 -22.04 -6.71 -42.72
N THR A 263 -20.99 -6.63 -43.55
CA THR A 263 -19.79 -5.81 -43.27
C THR A 263 -20.14 -4.39 -42.81
N GLN A 264 -21.07 -3.70 -43.49
CA GLN A 264 -21.42 -2.32 -43.16
C GLN A 264 -22.10 -2.23 -41.79
N GLN A 265 -23.08 -3.10 -41.52
CA GLN A 265 -23.80 -3.17 -40.25
C GLN A 265 -22.86 -3.52 -39.09
N ILE A 266 -21.91 -4.44 -39.31
CA ILE A 266 -20.88 -4.78 -38.32
C ILE A 266 -19.96 -3.58 -38.06
N THR A 267 -19.53 -2.87 -39.11
CA THR A 267 -18.72 -1.65 -38.99
C THR A 267 -19.48 -0.55 -38.24
N ASP A 268 -20.75 -0.36 -38.56
CA ASP A 268 -21.62 0.61 -37.89
C ASP A 268 -21.83 0.25 -36.41
N ALA A 269 -22.00 -1.04 -36.09
CA ALA A 269 -22.09 -1.55 -34.72
C ALA A 269 -20.83 -1.21 -33.91
N ILE A 270 -19.65 -1.47 -34.46
CA ILE A 270 -18.35 -1.15 -33.84
C ILE A 270 -18.22 0.35 -33.59
N ASN A 271 -18.53 1.17 -34.59
CA ASN A 271 -18.42 2.62 -34.50
C ASN A 271 -19.38 3.19 -33.44
N LYS A 272 -20.63 2.74 -33.45
CA LYS A 272 -21.62 3.14 -32.46
C LYS A 272 -21.22 2.71 -31.05
N GLN A 273 -20.76 1.47 -30.89
CA GLN A 273 -20.24 0.99 -29.61
C GLN A 273 -19.05 1.82 -29.12
N GLY A 274 -18.09 2.15 -29.99
CA GLY A 274 -16.95 3.01 -29.67
C GLY A 274 -17.36 4.43 -29.25
N ARG A 275 -18.44 4.96 -29.84
CA ARG A 275 -19.03 6.27 -29.51
C ARG A 275 -20.03 6.22 -28.36
N LEU A 276 -20.30 5.04 -27.80
CA LEU A 276 -21.32 4.81 -26.78
C LEU A 276 -22.72 5.23 -27.23
N GLU A 277 -23.02 4.99 -28.51
CA GLU A 277 -24.33 5.14 -29.11
C GLU A 277 -25.08 3.82 -29.05
N ASP A 278 -26.40 3.87 -28.84
CA ASP A 278 -27.23 2.66 -28.82
C ASP A 278 -27.20 1.94 -30.17
N TYR A 279 -26.98 0.63 -30.10
CA TYR A 279 -27.08 -0.26 -31.23
C TYR A 279 -27.73 -1.56 -30.80
N ASP A 280 -28.83 -1.92 -31.46
CA ASP A 280 -29.55 -3.15 -31.16
C ASP A 280 -28.84 -4.34 -31.81
N LEU A 281 -27.76 -4.78 -31.15
CA LEU A 281 -26.96 -5.91 -31.61
C LEU A 281 -27.75 -7.22 -31.56
N ASP A 282 -28.66 -7.37 -30.61
CA ASP A 282 -29.47 -8.58 -30.49
C ASP A 282 -30.47 -8.68 -31.64
N ALA A 283 -31.12 -7.57 -32.05
CA ALA A 283 -31.96 -7.57 -33.25
C ALA A 283 -31.16 -7.86 -34.53
N LEU A 284 -29.93 -7.34 -34.65
CA LEU A 284 -29.06 -7.67 -35.78
C LEU A 284 -28.69 -9.16 -35.78
N VAL A 285 -28.39 -9.73 -34.61
CA VAL A 285 -28.11 -11.17 -34.47
C VAL A 285 -29.33 -12.00 -34.85
N ASP A 286 -30.54 -11.61 -34.43
CA ASP A 286 -31.77 -12.31 -34.80
C ASP A 286 -32.02 -12.27 -36.31
N GLU A 287 -31.75 -11.14 -36.97
CA GLU A 287 -31.81 -11.03 -38.43
C GLU A 287 -30.78 -11.96 -39.11
N MET A 288 -29.55 -11.99 -38.60
CA MET A 288 -28.48 -12.85 -39.11
C MET A 288 -28.80 -14.33 -38.94
N VAL A 289 -29.37 -14.73 -37.80
CA VAL A 289 -29.84 -16.10 -37.54
C VAL A 289 -30.91 -16.50 -38.56
N ALA A 290 -31.92 -15.64 -38.74
CA ALA A 290 -32.99 -15.89 -39.71
C ALA A 290 -32.43 -16.04 -41.14
N TYR A 291 -31.52 -15.15 -41.55
CA TYR A 291 -30.87 -15.23 -42.86
C TYR A 291 -30.09 -16.54 -43.03
N LEU A 292 -29.28 -16.93 -42.04
CA LEU A 292 -28.46 -18.14 -42.12
C LEU A 292 -29.33 -19.39 -42.23
N ASN A 293 -30.39 -19.51 -41.44
CA ASN A 293 -31.29 -20.66 -41.46
C ASN A 293 -32.19 -20.71 -42.70
N GLU A 294 -32.57 -19.56 -43.27
CA GLU A 294 -33.43 -19.52 -44.47
C GLU A 294 -32.64 -19.73 -45.77
N TYR A 295 -31.44 -19.17 -45.89
CA TYR A 295 -30.72 -19.07 -47.18
C TYR A 295 -29.39 -19.85 -47.25
N VAL A 296 -28.77 -20.18 -46.10
CA VAL A 296 -27.41 -20.74 -46.07
C VAL A 296 -27.37 -22.18 -45.54
N PHE A 297 -28.13 -22.44 -44.48
CA PHE A 297 -28.27 -23.71 -43.77
C PHE A 297 -29.75 -24.10 -43.73
N ASN A 298 -30.30 -24.43 -44.90
CA ASN A 298 -31.71 -24.76 -45.08
C ASN A 298 -32.06 -26.13 -44.44
N GLU A 299 -33.35 -26.51 -44.47
CA GLU A 299 -33.88 -27.71 -43.77
C GLU A 299 -33.17 -29.06 -44.10
N GLU A 300 -32.34 -29.14 -45.14
CA GLU A 300 -31.55 -30.34 -45.47
C GLU A 300 -30.31 -30.53 -44.56
N ASP A 301 -29.80 -29.46 -43.90
CA ASP A 301 -28.53 -29.48 -43.14
C ASP A 301 -28.63 -30.04 -41.70
N SER A 302 -29.78 -30.62 -41.31
CA SER A 302 -30.02 -31.33 -40.02
C SER A 302 -29.81 -30.55 -38.71
N VAL A 303 -29.17 -29.37 -38.73
CA VAL A 303 -28.79 -28.60 -37.53
C VAL A 303 -29.00 -27.10 -37.77
N GLU A 304 -29.99 -26.55 -37.07
CA GLU A 304 -30.30 -25.12 -37.08
C GLU A 304 -29.14 -24.29 -36.47
N VAL A 305 -28.87 -23.11 -37.03
CA VAL A 305 -27.89 -22.17 -36.49
C VAL A 305 -28.51 -21.43 -35.30
N GLU A 306 -27.84 -21.50 -34.15
CA GLU A 306 -28.32 -20.88 -32.91
C GLU A 306 -27.83 -19.44 -32.75
N ALA A 307 -28.62 -18.61 -32.06
CA ALA A 307 -28.24 -17.23 -31.73
C ALA A 307 -26.90 -17.12 -30.98
N LYS A 308 -26.57 -18.09 -30.11
CA LYS A 308 -25.29 -18.11 -29.39
C LYS A 308 -24.09 -18.26 -30.34
N GLU A 309 -24.22 -19.09 -31.37
CA GLU A 309 -23.18 -19.33 -32.38
C GLU A 309 -22.98 -18.10 -33.27
N VAL A 310 -24.08 -17.48 -33.71
CA VAL A 310 -24.04 -16.23 -34.48
C VAL A 310 -23.44 -15.11 -33.64
N LYS A 311 -23.87 -14.93 -32.39
CA LYS A 311 -23.37 -13.89 -31.49
C LYS A 311 -21.87 -13.99 -31.26
N ASN A 312 -21.34 -15.18 -31.00
CA ASN A 312 -19.90 -15.41 -30.89
C ASN A 312 -19.17 -15.05 -32.20
N THR A 313 -19.71 -15.47 -33.35
CA THR A 313 -19.14 -15.16 -34.66
C THR A 313 -19.13 -13.66 -34.96
N VAL A 314 -20.22 -12.95 -34.63
CA VAL A 314 -20.32 -11.50 -34.77
C VAL A 314 -19.29 -10.80 -33.89
N TYR A 315 -19.09 -11.23 -32.64
CA TYR A 315 -18.04 -10.69 -31.78
C TYR A 315 -16.64 -10.87 -32.38
N ASP A 316 -16.34 -12.04 -32.95
CA ASP A 316 -15.06 -12.29 -33.62
C ASP A 316 -14.88 -11.42 -34.87
N LEU A 317 -15.93 -11.24 -35.68
CA LEU A 317 -15.93 -10.35 -36.83
C LEU A 317 -15.76 -8.88 -36.42
N MET A 318 -16.41 -8.46 -35.34
CA MET A 318 -16.24 -7.12 -34.78
C MET A 318 -14.79 -6.89 -34.35
N LYS A 319 -14.19 -7.86 -33.66
CA LYS A 319 -12.77 -7.83 -33.26
C LYS A 319 -11.85 -7.72 -34.47
N LYS A 320 -12.04 -8.56 -35.50
CA LYS A 320 -11.23 -8.52 -36.74
C LYS A 320 -11.35 -7.18 -37.46
N THR A 321 -12.57 -6.67 -37.59
CA THR A 321 -12.85 -5.42 -38.30
C THR A 321 -12.26 -4.22 -37.56
N ALA A 322 -12.46 -4.13 -36.24
CA ALA A 322 -11.90 -3.05 -35.43
C ALA A 322 -10.36 -3.03 -35.47
N ARG A 323 -9.71 -4.20 -35.43
CA ARG A 323 -8.25 -4.31 -35.59
C ARG A 323 -7.79 -3.85 -36.96
N LYS A 324 -8.50 -4.21 -38.03
CA LYS A 324 -8.20 -3.76 -39.40
C LYS A 324 -8.28 -2.24 -39.52
N MET A 325 -9.34 -1.62 -39.00
CA MET A 325 -9.49 -0.16 -38.98
C MET A 325 -8.32 0.53 -38.30
N ILE A 326 -7.86 0.01 -37.16
CA ILE A 326 -6.76 0.60 -36.41
C ILE A 326 -5.40 0.37 -37.10
N LEU A 327 -5.12 -0.86 -37.54
CA LEU A 327 -3.82 -1.26 -38.10
C LEU A 327 -3.60 -0.74 -39.52
N ASP A 328 -4.61 -0.76 -40.37
CA ASP A 328 -4.47 -0.44 -41.79
C ASP A 328 -4.95 0.99 -42.11
N GLU A 329 -6.02 1.46 -41.47
CA GLU A 329 -6.61 2.78 -41.76
C GLU A 329 -6.13 3.87 -40.78
N GLY A 330 -5.60 3.46 -39.60
CA GLY A 330 -5.17 4.38 -38.56
C GLY A 330 -6.32 5.12 -37.88
N VAL A 331 -7.53 4.55 -37.92
CA VAL A 331 -8.75 5.15 -37.35
C VAL A 331 -9.33 4.22 -36.29
N ARG A 332 -9.65 4.80 -35.13
CA ARG A 332 -10.24 4.08 -33.99
C ARG A 332 -11.76 3.99 -34.10
N PRO A 333 -12.42 3.05 -33.40
CA PRO A 333 -13.88 2.91 -33.40
C PRO A 333 -14.65 4.20 -33.07
N ASP A 334 -14.09 5.09 -32.25
CA ASP A 334 -14.69 6.38 -31.92
C ASP A 334 -14.27 7.52 -32.85
N GLY A 335 -13.50 7.24 -33.89
CA GLY A 335 -13.01 8.19 -34.90
C GLY A 335 -11.70 8.90 -34.55
N ARG A 336 -11.13 8.65 -33.35
CA ARG A 336 -9.86 9.24 -32.94
C ARG A 336 -8.67 8.69 -33.71
N LYS A 337 -7.58 9.45 -33.72
CA LYS A 337 -6.25 8.96 -34.10
C LYS A 337 -5.61 8.13 -32.99
N PRO A 338 -4.58 7.31 -33.29
CA PRO A 338 -3.87 6.50 -32.30
C PRO A 338 -3.33 7.30 -31.10
N GLU A 339 -2.72 8.46 -31.34
CA GLU A 339 -2.13 9.29 -30.27
C GLU A 339 -3.14 10.19 -29.53
N GLU A 340 -4.38 10.28 -30.00
CA GLU A 340 -5.37 11.25 -29.54
C GLU A 340 -6.04 10.83 -28.22
N ILE A 341 -6.06 11.76 -27.26
CA ILE A 341 -6.65 11.58 -25.93
C ILE A 341 -8.10 12.08 -25.96
N ARG A 342 -9.01 11.38 -25.26
CA ARG A 342 -10.42 11.80 -25.17
C ARG A 342 -10.53 13.17 -24.49
N PRO A 343 -11.62 13.92 -24.77
CA PRO A 343 -11.87 15.19 -24.09
C PRO A 343 -11.80 15.05 -22.56
N ILE A 344 -11.06 15.95 -21.94
CA ILE A 344 -10.88 16.00 -20.48
C ILE A 344 -11.71 17.15 -19.93
N TRP A 345 -12.43 16.86 -18.84
CA TRP A 345 -13.11 17.87 -18.04
C TRP A 345 -12.80 17.62 -16.57
N THR A 346 -12.49 18.69 -15.86
CA THR A 346 -11.97 18.64 -14.49
C THR A 346 -12.60 19.72 -13.63
N GLU A 347 -12.98 19.35 -12.41
CA GLU A 347 -13.60 20.24 -11.42
C GLU A 347 -13.07 19.91 -10.01
N VAL A 348 -13.01 20.90 -9.13
CA VAL A 348 -12.71 20.73 -7.69
C VAL A 348 -13.84 21.35 -6.85
N ASP A 349 -13.88 21.02 -5.55
CA ASP A 349 -14.90 21.51 -4.60
C ASP A 349 -16.35 21.07 -4.88
N LEU A 350 -16.51 19.87 -5.44
CA LEU A 350 -17.82 19.27 -5.70
C LEU A 350 -18.68 19.14 -4.44
N LEU A 351 -18.05 18.82 -3.31
CA LEU A 351 -18.73 18.47 -2.07
C LEU A 351 -18.51 19.54 -1.00
N PRO A 352 -19.57 20.22 -0.50
CA PRO A 352 -19.44 21.37 0.40
C PRO A 352 -18.73 21.09 1.73
N ARG A 353 -18.71 19.83 2.19
CA ARG A 353 -18.15 19.46 3.50
C ARG A 353 -16.91 18.57 3.42
N ALA A 354 -16.52 18.15 2.21
CA ALA A 354 -15.28 17.39 2.06
C ALA A 354 -14.07 18.29 2.36
N HIS A 355 -12.97 17.70 2.83
CA HIS A 355 -11.74 18.49 3.02
C HIS A 355 -11.14 18.84 1.65
N GLY A 356 -11.15 17.90 0.72
CA GLY A 356 -10.96 18.14 -0.71
C GLY A 356 -11.84 17.21 -1.53
N SER A 357 -12.25 17.66 -2.70
CA SER A 357 -12.96 16.83 -3.67
C SER A 357 -12.63 17.27 -5.09
N ALA A 358 -12.63 16.31 -6.02
CA ALA A 358 -12.38 16.56 -7.44
C ALA A 358 -13.16 15.61 -8.33
N MET A 359 -13.58 16.11 -9.49
CA MET A 359 -14.10 15.30 -10.60
C MET A 359 -13.04 15.28 -11.68
N PHE A 360 -12.62 14.08 -12.07
CA PHE A 360 -11.83 13.88 -13.27
C PHE A 360 -12.65 13.08 -14.27
N LYS A 361 -12.95 13.70 -15.41
CA LYS A 361 -13.64 13.08 -16.53
C LYS A 361 -12.74 13.05 -17.76
N ARG A 362 -12.57 11.86 -18.35
CA ARG A 362 -11.88 11.66 -19.63
C ARG A 362 -12.75 10.82 -20.55
N GLY A 363 -13.33 11.45 -21.56
CA GLY A 363 -14.43 10.87 -22.34
C GLY A 363 -15.61 10.48 -21.43
N ALA A 364 -15.98 9.21 -21.45
CA ALA A 364 -17.01 8.68 -20.56
C ALA A 364 -16.48 8.17 -19.21
N THR A 365 -15.17 8.00 -19.04
CA THR A 365 -14.63 7.60 -17.73
C THR A 365 -14.68 8.78 -16.76
N GLN A 366 -15.29 8.56 -15.60
CA GLN A 366 -15.49 9.57 -14.55
C GLN A 366 -15.08 9.01 -13.19
N ALA A 367 -14.17 9.70 -12.52
CA ALA A 367 -13.78 9.43 -11.15
C ALA A 367 -14.06 10.67 -10.29
N MET A 368 -14.99 10.54 -9.34
CA MET A 368 -15.16 11.49 -8.26
C MET A 368 -14.25 11.06 -7.12
N THR A 369 -13.27 11.88 -6.78
CA THR A 369 -12.33 11.58 -5.70
C THR A 369 -12.53 12.55 -4.55
N VAL A 370 -12.49 12.03 -3.33
CA VAL A 370 -12.67 12.78 -2.09
C VAL A 370 -11.50 12.52 -1.15
N THR A 371 -10.92 13.59 -0.62
CA THR A 371 -9.85 13.56 0.37
C THR A 371 -10.42 13.94 1.74
N THR A 372 -10.11 13.12 2.73
CA THR A 372 -10.41 13.35 4.15
C THR A 372 -9.11 13.33 4.93
N LEU A 373 -8.96 14.30 5.83
CA LEU A 373 -7.81 14.48 6.71
C LEU A 373 -8.23 14.14 8.14
N GLY A 374 -7.43 13.35 8.83
CA GLY A 374 -7.64 12.98 10.23
C GLY A 374 -6.37 13.15 11.05
N SER A 375 -6.49 13.03 12.37
CA SER A 375 -5.33 12.93 13.27
C SER A 375 -4.42 11.76 12.89
N PRO A 376 -3.13 11.81 13.23
CA PRO A 376 -2.21 10.67 13.09
C PRO A 376 -2.74 9.39 13.75
N SER A 377 -3.44 9.52 14.88
CA SER A 377 -4.09 8.40 15.61
C SER A 377 -5.14 7.62 14.80
N LEU A 378 -5.65 8.18 13.69
CA LEU A 378 -6.58 7.52 12.77
C LEU A 378 -5.87 6.72 11.66
N GLY A 379 -4.55 6.57 11.74
CA GLY A 379 -3.79 5.70 10.85
C GLY A 379 -4.34 4.27 10.84
N GLN A 380 -4.26 3.62 9.69
CA GLN A 380 -4.75 2.26 9.55
C GLN A 380 -3.68 1.27 10.01
N THR A 381 -3.89 0.65 11.17
CA THR A 381 -3.08 -0.48 11.60
C THR A 381 -3.34 -1.69 10.70
N ILE A 382 -2.27 -2.21 10.12
CA ILE A 382 -2.25 -3.44 9.33
C ILE A 382 -1.41 -4.45 10.09
N GLU A 383 -1.94 -5.66 10.21
CA GLU A 383 -1.28 -6.78 10.84
C GLU A 383 -1.16 -7.90 9.80
N ASP A 384 0.08 -8.23 9.44
CA ASP A 384 0.41 -9.28 8.49
C ASP A 384 1.65 -10.07 8.95
N ILE A 385 2.33 -10.77 8.03
CA ILE A 385 3.50 -11.59 8.36
C ILE A 385 4.75 -10.75 8.67
N HIS A 386 4.78 -9.47 8.28
CA HIS A 386 5.87 -8.54 8.58
C HIS A 386 5.71 -7.91 9.97
N GLY A 387 4.55 -8.08 10.61
CA GLY A 387 4.26 -7.53 11.93
C GLY A 387 3.07 -6.58 11.89
N GLU A 388 3.15 -5.54 12.72
CA GLU A 388 2.15 -4.46 12.75
C GLU A 388 2.76 -3.20 12.13
N GLU A 389 2.12 -2.66 11.09
CA GLU A 389 2.46 -1.38 10.48
C GLU A 389 1.27 -0.41 10.58
N VAL A 390 1.54 0.90 10.58
CA VAL A 390 0.49 1.93 10.55
C VAL A 390 0.60 2.73 9.25
N ARG A 391 -0.43 2.62 8.40
CA ARG A 391 -0.53 3.42 7.17
C ARG A 391 -1.19 4.76 7.44
N HIS A 392 -0.48 5.82 7.07
CA HIS A 392 -0.97 7.20 7.17
C HIS A 392 -1.60 7.70 5.86
N TYR A 393 -1.23 7.13 4.71
CA TYR A 393 -1.91 7.34 3.44
C TYR A 393 -2.71 6.10 3.10
N ILE A 394 -4.00 6.29 2.80
CA ILE A 394 -4.95 5.21 2.54
C ILE A 394 -5.73 5.58 1.29
N HIS A 395 -5.61 4.77 0.23
CA HIS A 395 -6.43 4.93 -0.98
C HIS A 395 -7.48 3.82 -1.11
N HIS A 396 -8.75 4.21 -1.16
CA HIS A 396 -9.84 3.31 -1.50
C HIS A 396 -10.39 3.61 -2.89
N TYR A 397 -10.68 2.55 -3.63
CA TYR A 397 -11.27 2.60 -4.96
C TYR A 397 -12.57 1.80 -4.95
N ASN A 398 -13.64 2.42 -5.44
CA ASN A 398 -14.96 1.81 -5.54
C ASN A 398 -15.47 1.92 -6.97
N MET A 399 -15.87 0.80 -7.56
CA MET A 399 -16.50 0.71 -8.87
C MET A 399 -17.87 0.02 -8.74
N PRO A 400 -18.92 0.79 -8.43
CA PRO A 400 -20.27 0.26 -8.33
C PRO A 400 -20.80 -0.21 -9.70
N PRO A 401 -21.76 -1.15 -9.74
CA PRO A 401 -22.28 -1.70 -11.00
C PRO A 401 -22.79 -0.65 -11.99
N TYR A 402 -23.41 0.42 -11.49
CA TYR A 402 -23.92 1.51 -12.31
C TYR A 402 -22.83 2.24 -13.10
N ALA A 403 -21.56 2.15 -12.69
CA ALA A 403 -20.44 2.75 -13.41
C ALA A 403 -20.30 2.19 -14.83
N SER A 404 -20.72 0.94 -15.05
CA SER A 404 -20.77 0.29 -16.36
C SER A 404 -22.18 0.27 -16.97
N GLY A 405 -23.16 0.92 -16.33
CA GLY A 405 -24.57 0.85 -16.75
C GLY A 405 -25.27 -0.47 -16.40
N GLU A 406 -24.69 -1.30 -15.54
CA GLU A 406 -25.19 -2.64 -15.21
C GLU A 406 -25.82 -2.72 -13.81
N ALA A 407 -26.74 -3.66 -13.61
CA ALA A 407 -27.18 -4.09 -12.28
C ALA A 407 -26.24 -5.20 -11.76
N GLY A 408 -25.91 -5.19 -10.47
CA GLY A 408 -25.01 -6.20 -9.91
C GLY A 408 -24.88 -6.16 -8.40
N ARG A 409 -24.02 -7.04 -7.87
CA ARG A 409 -23.72 -7.09 -6.44
C ARG A 409 -23.10 -5.78 -5.97
N PHE A 410 -23.70 -5.18 -4.95
CA PHE A 410 -23.21 -3.98 -4.27
C PHE A 410 -22.75 -4.34 -2.85
N GLY A 411 -21.62 -3.79 -2.39
CA GLY A 411 -21.11 -4.04 -1.03
C GLY A 411 -19.59 -4.13 -1.00
N TYR A 412 -19.07 -5.31 -0.63
CA TYR A 412 -17.63 -5.51 -0.44
C TYR A 412 -16.82 -5.33 -1.75
N PRO A 413 -15.62 -4.73 -1.66
CA PRO A 413 -14.77 -4.53 -2.82
C PRO A 413 -14.31 -5.86 -3.42
N LYS A 414 -14.32 -5.94 -4.75
CA LYS A 414 -13.76 -7.06 -5.52
C LYS A 414 -12.24 -6.96 -5.54
N ARG A 415 -11.56 -8.07 -5.85
CA ARG A 415 -10.10 -8.07 -6.05
C ARG A 415 -9.62 -7.03 -7.08
N ARG A 416 -10.42 -6.74 -8.11
CA ARG A 416 -10.09 -5.71 -9.11
C ARG A 416 -10.13 -4.29 -8.54
N GLU A 417 -11.08 -4.03 -7.64
CA GLU A 417 -11.18 -2.74 -6.96
C GLU A 417 -9.99 -2.51 -6.02
N VAL A 418 -9.62 -3.53 -5.24
CA VAL A 418 -8.39 -3.51 -4.41
C VAL A 418 -7.15 -3.27 -5.28
N GLY A 419 -7.00 -4.02 -6.39
CA GLY A 419 -5.87 -3.84 -7.31
C GLY A 419 -5.78 -2.46 -7.97
N HIS A 420 -6.92 -1.87 -8.34
CA HIS A 420 -6.95 -0.53 -8.90
C HIS A 420 -6.65 0.55 -7.85
N GLY A 421 -7.16 0.38 -6.62
CA GLY A 421 -6.84 1.25 -5.49
C GLY A 421 -5.36 1.24 -5.17
N ALA A 422 -4.77 0.05 -5.01
CA ALA A 422 -3.34 -0.11 -4.76
C ALA A 422 -2.45 0.47 -5.87
N LEU A 423 -2.85 0.36 -7.14
CA LEU A 423 -2.11 0.99 -8.25
C LEU A 423 -2.14 2.52 -8.14
N ALA A 424 -3.29 3.10 -7.78
CA ALA A 424 -3.41 4.54 -7.58
C ALA A 424 -2.67 5.02 -6.32
N GLU A 425 -2.71 4.23 -5.25
CA GLU A 425 -1.96 4.44 -4.02
C GLU A 425 -0.46 4.49 -4.31
N ARG A 426 0.07 3.44 -4.95
CA ARG A 426 1.48 3.31 -5.34
C ARG A 426 1.95 4.46 -6.21
N ALA A 427 1.10 4.93 -7.13
CA ALA A 427 1.43 6.06 -8.00
C ALA A 427 1.56 7.40 -7.24
N LEU A 428 0.86 7.56 -6.12
CA LEU A 428 0.77 8.82 -5.38
C LEU A 428 1.66 8.85 -4.15
N LEU A 429 1.89 7.71 -3.50
CA LEU A 429 2.65 7.56 -2.27
C LEU A 429 4.02 8.29 -2.31
N PRO A 430 4.83 8.20 -3.39
CA PRO A 430 6.10 8.94 -3.48
C PRO A 430 5.95 10.47 -3.35
N MET A 431 4.79 11.00 -3.72
CA MET A 431 4.46 12.42 -3.71
C MET A 431 3.77 12.87 -2.42
N ILE A 432 3.32 11.93 -1.57
CA ILE A 432 2.71 12.26 -0.28
C ILE A 432 3.80 12.80 0.68
N PRO A 433 3.54 13.89 1.42
CA PRO A 433 4.47 14.41 2.42
C PRO A 433 4.58 13.44 3.60
N SER A 434 5.74 13.43 4.28
CA SER A 434 5.90 12.71 5.55
C SER A 434 5.00 13.32 6.63
N GLN A 435 4.64 12.51 7.64
CA GLN A 435 3.86 12.99 8.78
C GLN A 435 4.55 14.12 9.56
N GLU A 436 5.88 14.22 9.51
CA GLU A 436 6.63 15.36 10.07
C GLU A 436 6.28 16.68 9.37
N LYS A 437 6.13 16.65 8.04
CA LYS A 437 5.83 17.84 7.24
C LYS A 437 4.34 18.13 7.20
N PHE A 438 3.52 17.08 7.29
CA PHE A 438 2.08 17.18 7.21
C PHE A 438 1.45 16.16 8.16
N PRO A 439 1.16 16.55 9.42
CA PRO A 439 0.84 15.62 10.50
C PRO A 439 -0.60 15.14 10.46
N TYR A 440 -0.99 14.52 9.35
CA TYR A 440 -2.34 14.05 9.09
C TYR A 440 -2.31 12.62 8.56
N THR A 441 -3.31 11.85 8.99
CA THR A 441 -3.74 10.68 8.23
C THR A 441 -4.57 11.16 7.04
N ILE A 442 -4.22 10.70 5.85
CA ILE A 442 -4.82 11.09 4.58
C ILE A 442 -5.58 9.88 4.02
N ARG A 443 -6.91 9.99 4.01
CA ARG A 443 -7.76 9.01 3.34
C ARG A 443 -8.29 9.59 2.04
N VAL A 444 -8.04 8.90 0.94
CA VAL A 444 -8.56 9.25 -0.38
C VAL A 444 -9.50 8.16 -0.87
N VAL A 445 -10.70 8.53 -1.31
CA VAL A 445 -11.69 7.61 -1.85
C VAL A 445 -12.03 8.01 -3.27
N SER A 446 -11.82 7.13 -4.23
CA SER A 446 -12.23 7.32 -5.63
C SER A 446 -13.49 6.52 -5.93
N GLU A 447 -14.59 7.23 -6.14
CA GLU A 447 -15.87 6.69 -6.58
C GLU A 447 -15.96 6.79 -8.10
N ILE A 448 -16.03 5.65 -8.77
CA ILE A 448 -16.18 5.62 -10.23
C ILE A 448 -17.64 5.86 -10.58
N MET A 449 -17.90 7.00 -11.21
CA MET A 449 -19.24 7.41 -11.61
C MET A 449 -19.61 6.86 -12.99
N SER A 450 -18.62 6.62 -13.85
CA SER A 450 -18.78 6.00 -15.16
C SER A 450 -17.46 5.43 -15.65
N SER A 451 -17.50 4.34 -16.42
CA SER A 451 -16.32 3.61 -16.88
C SER A 451 -16.41 3.27 -18.36
N ASN A 452 -15.50 3.82 -19.17
CA ASN A 452 -15.26 3.34 -20.53
C ASN A 452 -13.76 3.34 -20.88
N GLY A 453 -12.88 3.12 -19.89
CA GLY A 453 -11.44 3.06 -20.11
C GLY A 453 -10.66 3.56 -18.90
N SER A 454 -9.81 2.68 -18.37
CA SER A 454 -8.85 2.91 -17.29
C SER A 454 -9.27 3.91 -16.20
N THR A 455 -10.28 3.49 -15.45
CA THR A 455 -10.76 4.16 -14.24
C THR A 455 -9.66 4.27 -13.16
N SER A 456 -8.71 3.34 -13.09
CA SER A 456 -7.57 3.43 -12.16
C SER A 456 -6.70 4.66 -12.43
N GLN A 457 -6.46 4.98 -13.71
CA GLN A 457 -5.68 6.16 -14.08
C GLN A 457 -6.49 7.45 -13.91
N ALA A 458 -7.81 7.40 -14.10
CA ALA A 458 -8.70 8.49 -13.72
C ALA A 458 -8.67 8.76 -12.21
N SER A 459 -8.59 7.70 -11.38
CA SER A 459 -8.44 7.82 -9.93
C SER A 459 -7.12 8.48 -9.54
N VAL A 460 -5.99 8.17 -10.20
CA VAL A 460 -4.72 8.89 -9.95
C VAL A 460 -4.86 10.39 -10.19
N CYS A 461 -5.47 10.77 -11.32
CA CYS A 461 -5.67 12.18 -11.67
C CYS A 461 -6.64 12.88 -10.70
N GLY A 462 -7.79 12.25 -10.41
CA GLY A 462 -8.79 12.76 -9.47
C GLY A 462 -8.24 12.91 -8.06
N SER A 463 -7.48 11.92 -7.57
CA SER A 463 -6.78 11.97 -6.29
C SER A 463 -5.80 13.11 -6.20
N THR A 464 -4.97 13.32 -7.24
CA THR A 464 -4.00 14.42 -7.28
C THR A 464 -4.72 15.76 -7.08
N MET A 465 -5.78 15.99 -7.85
CA MET A 465 -6.58 17.22 -7.74
C MET A 465 -7.26 17.36 -6.37
N SER A 466 -7.83 16.27 -5.85
CA SER A 466 -8.52 16.26 -4.55
C SER A 466 -7.56 16.51 -3.38
N LEU A 467 -6.35 15.94 -3.43
CA LEU A 467 -5.28 16.18 -2.45
C LEU A 467 -4.85 17.65 -2.46
N MET A 468 -4.63 18.22 -3.66
CA MET A 468 -4.28 19.64 -3.82
C MET A 468 -5.41 20.55 -3.31
N ALA A 469 -6.66 20.22 -3.61
CA ALA A 469 -7.84 20.96 -3.14
C ALA A 469 -8.04 20.88 -1.61
N ALA A 470 -7.61 19.78 -0.99
CA ALA A 470 -7.56 19.62 0.47
C ALA A 470 -6.41 20.37 1.14
N GLY A 471 -5.48 20.94 0.37
CA GLY A 471 -4.28 21.61 0.88
C GLY A 471 -3.17 20.65 1.32
N VAL A 472 -3.20 19.40 0.86
CA VAL A 472 -2.09 18.47 1.09
C VAL A 472 -0.88 18.91 0.26
N PRO A 473 0.28 19.19 0.87
CA PRO A 473 1.47 19.70 0.18
C PRO A 473 2.20 18.55 -0.54
N ILE A 474 1.57 17.96 -1.56
CA ILE A 474 2.19 16.94 -2.39
C ILE A 474 3.42 17.49 -3.11
N LYS A 475 4.47 16.69 -3.23
CA LYS A 475 5.77 17.12 -3.82
C LYS A 475 5.63 17.58 -5.27
N SER A 476 4.79 16.89 -6.05
CA SER A 476 4.54 17.17 -7.46
C SER A 476 3.19 16.55 -7.89
N PRO A 477 2.44 17.18 -8.81
CA PRO A 477 1.24 16.59 -9.38
C PRO A 477 1.54 15.29 -10.16
N VAL A 478 0.68 14.28 -10.02
CA VAL A 478 0.78 13.01 -10.74
C VAL A 478 -0.37 12.89 -11.73
N ALA A 479 -0.08 12.44 -12.95
CA ALA A 479 -1.10 12.09 -13.93
C ALA A 479 -0.92 10.65 -14.40
N GLY A 480 -2.03 10.02 -14.78
CA GLY A 480 -2.07 8.64 -15.24
C GLY A 480 -2.66 8.50 -16.64
N ILE A 481 -2.11 7.61 -17.46
CA ILE A 481 -2.63 7.27 -18.78
C ILE A 481 -2.67 5.75 -18.96
N ALA A 482 -3.67 5.28 -19.70
CA ALA A 482 -3.70 3.91 -20.20
C ALA A 482 -3.44 3.89 -21.70
N MET A 483 -2.69 2.89 -22.09
CA MET A 483 -2.12 2.72 -23.40
C MET A 483 -2.43 1.31 -23.89
N GLY A 484 -2.53 1.14 -25.20
CA GLY A 484 -2.70 -0.16 -25.83
C GLY A 484 -1.71 -0.37 -26.96
N LEU A 485 -1.52 -1.62 -27.34
CA LEU A 485 -0.83 -2.02 -28.55
C LEU A 485 -1.74 -2.93 -29.36
N MET A 486 -1.80 -2.67 -30.66
CA MET A 486 -2.33 -3.62 -31.63
C MET A 486 -1.25 -3.95 -32.64
N SER A 487 -1.20 -5.20 -33.05
CA SER A 487 -0.21 -5.71 -34.00
C SER A 487 -0.78 -6.81 -34.88
N ASN A 488 -0.12 -7.11 -35.99
CA ASN A 488 -0.37 -8.35 -36.72
C ASN A 488 0.41 -9.53 -36.10
N GLU A 489 0.08 -10.76 -36.51
CA GLU A 489 0.65 -11.97 -35.92
C GLU A 489 2.18 -12.07 -36.02
N ASP A 490 2.76 -11.49 -37.08
CA ASP A 490 4.22 -11.49 -37.31
C ASP A 490 4.93 -10.22 -36.77
N LEU A 491 4.20 -9.33 -36.09
CA LEU A 491 4.69 -8.04 -35.57
C LEU A 491 5.30 -7.11 -36.64
N SER A 492 5.09 -7.38 -37.93
CA SER A 492 5.60 -6.52 -39.01
C SER A 492 4.90 -5.15 -39.07
N LYS A 493 3.69 -5.07 -38.49
CA LYS A 493 2.95 -3.82 -38.27
C LYS A 493 2.44 -3.77 -36.83
N HIS A 494 2.62 -2.63 -36.19
CA HIS A 494 2.04 -2.34 -34.89
C HIS A 494 1.58 -0.88 -34.79
N VAL A 495 0.60 -0.64 -33.92
CA VAL A 495 0.05 0.68 -33.61
C VAL A 495 -0.10 0.81 -32.10
N VAL A 496 0.53 1.85 -31.54
CA VAL A 496 0.38 2.23 -30.13
C VAL A 496 -0.81 3.18 -29.98
N LEU A 497 -1.71 2.86 -29.07
CA LEU A 497 -2.93 3.62 -28.78
C LEU A 497 -2.80 4.38 -27.46
N SER A 498 -3.04 5.69 -27.50
CA SER A 498 -3.18 6.54 -26.32
C SER A 498 -4.61 6.51 -25.80
N ASP A 499 -4.76 6.48 -24.48
CA ASP A 499 -6.04 6.59 -23.79
C ASP A 499 -7.10 5.61 -24.32
N ILE A 500 -6.81 4.32 -24.13
CA ILE A 500 -7.66 3.23 -24.63
C ILE A 500 -9.04 3.19 -23.98
N GLN A 501 -10.03 2.79 -24.77
CA GLN A 501 -11.38 2.46 -24.35
C GLN A 501 -11.50 1.00 -23.90
N GLY A 502 -12.59 0.63 -23.23
CA GLY A 502 -12.83 -0.76 -22.83
C GLY A 502 -12.87 -1.74 -24.01
N LEU A 503 -13.44 -1.30 -25.14
CA LEU A 503 -13.45 -2.08 -26.39
C LEU A 503 -12.02 -2.37 -26.89
N GLU A 504 -11.16 -1.35 -26.89
CA GLU A 504 -9.78 -1.43 -27.40
C GLU A 504 -8.88 -2.29 -26.51
N ASP A 505 -9.08 -2.24 -25.19
CA ASP A 505 -8.43 -3.13 -24.21
C ASP A 505 -8.80 -4.61 -24.46
N HIS A 506 -10.08 -4.87 -24.72
CA HIS A 506 -10.57 -6.22 -24.95
C HIS A 506 -9.96 -6.85 -26.21
N ILE A 507 -9.84 -6.08 -27.29
CA ILE A 507 -9.35 -6.57 -28.59
C ILE A 507 -7.84 -6.37 -28.80
N GLY A 508 -7.16 -5.61 -27.94
CA GLY A 508 -5.74 -5.29 -28.03
C GLY A 508 -4.83 -6.42 -27.54
N ASP A 509 -3.56 -6.35 -27.96
CA ASP A 509 -2.52 -7.35 -27.72
C ASP A 509 -1.70 -7.08 -26.44
N MET A 510 -1.67 -5.82 -26.02
CA MET A 510 -1.07 -5.37 -24.78
C MET A 510 -1.88 -4.18 -24.25
N ASP A 511 -2.11 -4.16 -22.94
CA ASP A 511 -2.58 -2.98 -22.22
C ASP A 511 -1.55 -2.60 -21.16
N PHE A 512 -1.26 -1.31 -21.07
CA PHE A 512 -0.41 -0.82 -20.00
C PHE A 512 -0.81 0.54 -19.48
N LYS A 513 -0.45 0.78 -18.24
CA LYS A 513 -0.86 1.93 -17.43
C LYS A 513 0.40 2.55 -16.89
N VAL A 514 0.55 3.86 -17.10
CA VAL A 514 1.71 4.61 -16.64
C VAL A 514 1.23 5.84 -15.90
N ALA A 515 1.66 5.96 -14.64
CA ALA A 515 1.47 7.13 -13.81
C ALA A 515 2.82 7.74 -13.45
N GLY A 516 2.85 9.05 -13.28
CA GLY A 516 4.08 9.76 -12.99
C GLY A 516 3.92 11.27 -12.99
N THR A 517 5.01 11.93 -12.65
CA THR A 517 5.12 13.38 -12.65
C THR A 517 5.70 13.85 -13.99
N LYS A 518 6.10 15.13 -14.05
CA LYS A 518 6.94 15.65 -15.15
C LYS A 518 8.37 15.14 -15.14
N LYS A 519 8.86 14.65 -13.98
CA LYS A 519 10.25 14.21 -13.82
C LYS A 519 10.43 12.73 -14.12
N GLY A 520 9.43 11.90 -13.86
CA GLY A 520 9.54 10.46 -14.09
C GLY A 520 8.29 9.69 -13.74
N ILE A 521 8.37 8.38 -13.89
CA ILE A 521 7.34 7.39 -13.56
C ILE A 521 7.28 7.21 -12.05
N THR A 522 6.06 7.11 -11.52
CA THR A 522 5.79 6.71 -10.13
C THR A 522 5.12 5.35 -10.01
N ALA A 523 4.39 4.92 -11.05
CA ALA A 523 3.89 3.56 -11.14
C ALA A 523 3.71 3.13 -12.59
N ILE A 524 3.93 1.85 -12.85
CA ILE A 524 3.66 1.22 -14.14
C ILE A 524 3.00 -0.15 -13.93
N GLN A 525 2.05 -0.49 -14.80
CA GLN A 525 1.44 -1.81 -14.83
C GLN A 525 1.25 -2.21 -16.29
N MET A 526 1.72 -3.38 -16.69
CA MET A 526 1.61 -3.89 -18.06
C MET A 526 1.09 -5.32 -18.05
N ASP A 527 0.16 -5.62 -18.95
CA ASP A 527 -0.32 -6.96 -19.25
C ASP A 527 -0.14 -7.22 -20.75
N ILE A 528 0.65 -8.24 -21.08
CA ILE A 528 1.03 -8.60 -22.44
C ILE A 528 0.37 -9.94 -22.76
N LYS A 529 -0.50 -9.93 -23.78
CA LYS A 529 -1.19 -11.14 -24.27
C LYS A 529 -0.44 -11.79 -25.43
N LEU A 530 0.35 -11.00 -26.16
CA LEU A 530 1.06 -11.44 -27.36
C LEU A 530 2.54 -11.74 -27.09
N LYS A 531 3.04 -12.81 -27.69
CA LYS A 531 4.47 -13.17 -27.62
C LYS A 531 5.30 -12.28 -28.54
N GLY A 532 6.54 -12.00 -28.14
CA GLY A 532 7.54 -11.38 -29.03
C GLY A 532 7.59 -9.85 -29.07
N ILE A 533 6.87 -9.15 -28.18
CA ILE A 533 6.99 -7.68 -28.07
C ILE A 533 8.45 -7.29 -27.79
N THR A 534 9.02 -6.47 -28.66
CA THR A 534 10.41 -6.02 -28.55
C THR A 534 10.55 -4.84 -27.61
N ILE A 535 11.76 -4.64 -27.06
CA ILE A 535 12.06 -3.48 -26.22
C ILE A 535 11.87 -2.14 -26.96
N ASP A 536 12.06 -2.14 -28.29
CA ASP A 536 11.88 -0.95 -29.11
C ASP A 536 10.40 -0.53 -29.21
N ILE A 537 9.49 -1.50 -29.32
CA ILE A 537 8.04 -1.26 -29.28
C ILE A 537 7.66 -0.71 -27.90
N LEU A 538 8.20 -1.28 -26.82
CA LEU A 538 7.96 -0.76 -25.46
C LEU A 538 8.48 0.67 -25.29
N ARG A 539 9.64 0.99 -25.87
CA ARG A 539 10.20 2.35 -25.84
C ARG A 539 9.31 3.35 -26.58
N GLU A 540 8.85 3.00 -27.77
CA GLU A 540 7.87 3.81 -28.52
C GLU A 540 6.62 4.07 -27.66
N ALA A 541 6.11 3.00 -27.05
CA ALA A 541 4.89 3.05 -26.28
C ALA A 541 5.02 3.93 -25.01
N LEU A 542 6.12 3.80 -24.26
CA LEU A 542 6.42 4.65 -23.10
C LEU A 542 6.64 6.12 -23.48
N LYS A 543 7.28 6.38 -24.62
CA LYS A 543 7.46 7.75 -25.12
C LYS A 543 6.13 8.40 -25.47
N GLN A 544 5.22 7.66 -26.10
CA GLN A 544 3.85 8.14 -26.37
C GLN A 544 3.06 8.32 -25.06
N ALA A 545 3.20 7.41 -24.10
CA ALA A 545 2.59 7.50 -22.79
C ALA A 545 3.05 8.76 -22.03
N HIS A 546 4.34 9.08 -22.07
CA HIS A 546 4.90 10.28 -21.45
C HIS A 546 4.26 11.56 -22.02
N LYS A 547 4.18 11.69 -23.35
CA LYS A 547 3.49 12.82 -24.01
C LYS A 547 2.04 12.93 -23.53
N GLY A 548 1.34 11.80 -23.49
CA GLY A 548 -0.07 11.77 -23.08
C GLY A 548 -0.28 12.12 -21.61
N ARG A 549 0.59 11.63 -20.73
CA ARG A 549 0.62 11.95 -19.30
C ARG A 549 0.79 13.45 -19.07
N LEU A 550 1.73 14.08 -19.77
CA LEU A 550 1.95 15.53 -19.70
C LEU A 550 0.76 16.34 -20.22
N HIS A 551 0.11 15.89 -21.29
CA HIS A 551 -1.12 16.53 -21.79
C HIS A 551 -2.24 16.48 -20.74
N ILE A 552 -2.52 15.30 -20.16
CA ILE A 552 -3.53 15.11 -19.11
C ILE A 552 -3.23 16.00 -17.90
N MET A 553 -1.97 16.01 -17.44
CA MET A 553 -1.54 16.87 -16.35
C MET A 553 -1.77 18.36 -16.68
N GLY A 554 -1.48 18.77 -17.91
CA GLY A 554 -1.74 20.12 -18.39
C GLY A 554 -3.21 20.52 -18.26
N GLU A 555 -4.15 19.63 -18.59
CA GLU A 555 -5.58 19.87 -18.40
C GLU A 555 -5.98 19.96 -16.92
N MET A 556 -5.45 19.07 -16.07
CA MET A 556 -5.71 19.11 -14.62
C MET A 556 -5.26 20.43 -13.99
N LEU A 557 -4.07 20.91 -14.36
CA LEU A 557 -3.47 22.11 -13.80
C LEU A 557 -4.18 23.41 -14.22
N LYS A 558 -5.04 23.38 -15.24
CA LYS A 558 -5.93 24.52 -15.56
C LYS A 558 -7.02 24.70 -14.50
N THR A 559 -7.45 23.62 -13.83
CA THR A 559 -8.44 23.68 -12.75
C THR A 559 -7.80 23.99 -11.40
N ILE A 560 -6.66 23.36 -11.09
CA ILE A 560 -5.92 23.60 -9.85
C ILE A 560 -4.41 23.52 -10.11
N SER A 561 -3.72 24.66 -10.07
CA SER A 561 -2.31 24.75 -10.47
C SER A 561 -1.33 24.30 -9.39
N GLU A 562 -1.69 24.43 -8.12
CA GLU A 562 -0.86 24.10 -6.96
C GLU A 562 -1.74 23.69 -5.76
N PRO A 563 -1.20 22.94 -4.77
CA PRO A 563 -1.91 22.69 -3.53
C PRO A 563 -2.34 23.99 -2.85
N ARG A 564 -3.53 24.00 -2.24
CA ARG A 564 -3.97 25.15 -1.45
C ARG A 564 -3.04 25.37 -0.26
N THR A 565 -2.78 26.64 0.05
CA THR A 565 -2.00 27.03 1.23
C THR A 565 -2.79 26.89 2.54
N GLN A 566 -4.13 26.88 2.45
CA GLN A 566 -5.02 26.75 3.60
C GLN A 566 -5.81 25.46 3.48
N LEU A 567 -5.92 24.75 4.61
CA LEU A 567 -6.79 23.58 4.73
C LEU A 567 -8.26 24.00 4.77
N SER A 568 -9.14 23.05 4.44
CA SER A 568 -10.59 23.24 4.60
C SER A 568 -10.95 23.66 6.03
N SER A 569 -11.94 24.53 6.19
CA SER A 569 -12.46 24.92 7.50
C SER A 569 -13.09 23.75 8.29
N PHE A 570 -13.40 22.65 7.61
CA PHE A 570 -13.93 21.43 8.22
C PHE A 570 -12.82 20.42 8.57
N ALA A 571 -11.61 20.61 8.05
CA ALA A 571 -10.48 19.78 8.43
C ALA A 571 -10.07 20.08 9.88
N PRO A 572 -9.67 19.06 10.66
CA PRO A 572 -9.03 19.33 11.94
C PRO A 572 -7.77 20.16 11.68
N LYS A 573 -7.48 21.11 12.55
CA LYS A 573 -6.16 21.73 12.62
C LYS A 573 -5.34 20.90 13.59
N ILE A 574 -4.11 20.62 13.19
CA ILE A 574 -3.18 19.80 13.97
C ILE A 574 -1.92 20.61 14.20
N ASP A 575 -1.49 20.61 15.46
CA ASP A 575 -0.23 21.16 15.90
C ASP A 575 0.61 20.07 16.55
N GLN A 576 1.92 20.13 16.36
CA GLN A 576 2.86 19.14 16.87
C GLN A 576 3.85 19.78 17.84
N VAL A 577 3.99 19.15 19.01
CA VAL A 577 4.98 19.53 20.02
C VAL A 577 5.95 18.39 20.24
N THR A 578 7.23 18.62 19.97
CA THR A 578 8.30 17.64 20.24
C THR A 578 8.59 17.56 21.73
N ILE A 579 8.63 16.33 22.25
CA ILE A 579 8.86 15.98 23.65
C ILE A 579 10.14 15.12 23.74
N PRO A 580 11.10 15.41 24.64
CA PRO A 580 12.19 14.47 24.91
C PRO A 580 11.66 13.12 25.43
N VAL A 581 12.19 11.99 24.94
CA VAL A 581 11.69 10.62 25.26
C VAL A 581 11.61 10.36 26.76
N ASP A 582 12.63 10.80 27.49
CA ASP A 582 12.73 10.67 28.95
C ASP A 582 11.62 11.43 29.71
N ARG A 583 10.92 12.35 29.02
CA ARG A 583 9.92 13.24 29.59
C ARG A 583 8.50 13.00 29.07
N ILE A 584 8.31 12.03 28.17
CA ILE A 584 6.97 11.59 27.73
C ILE A 584 6.09 11.24 28.94
N GLY A 585 6.67 10.54 29.92
CA GLY A 585 5.98 10.16 31.16
C GLY A 585 5.46 11.33 32.00
N GLU A 586 6.10 12.51 31.92
CA GLU A 586 5.63 13.73 32.60
C GLU A 586 4.33 14.27 31.98
N VAL A 587 4.22 14.20 30.65
CA VAL A 587 3.05 14.71 29.92
C VAL A 587 1.86 13.73 29.99
N ILE A 588 2.12 12.43 29.93
CA ILE A 588 1.07 11.40 30.11
C ILE A 588 0.58 11.38 31.56
N GLY A 589 1.52 11.39 32.51
CA GLY A 589 1.27 11.25 33.94
C GLY A 589 0.81 9.85 34.37
N PRO A 590 0.74 9.57 35.69
CA PRO A 590 0.34 8.25 36.20
C PRO A 590 -1.06 7.84 35.71
N GLY A 591 -1.15 6.73 34.96
CA GLY A 591 -2.41 6.22 34.41
C GLY A 591 -3.06 7.12 33.34
N GLY A 592 -2.29 8.01 32.72
CA GLY A 592 -2.78 8.99 31.74
C GLY A 592 -3.57 10.13 32.37
N LYS A 593 -3.37 10.43 33.66
CA LYS A 593 -4.14 11.46 34.37
C LYS A 593 -3.90 12.86 33.78
N ILE A 594 -2.65 13.20 33.50
CA ILE A 594 -2.27 14.55 33.06
C ILE A 594 -2.75 14.79 31.63
N ILE A 595 -2.51 13.85 30.71
CA ILE A 595 -3.03 13.97 29.33
C ILE A 595 -4.55 14.07 29.28
N LYS A 596 -5.28 13.29 30.11
CA LYS A 596 -6.75 13.41 30.22
C LYS A 596 -7.19 14.77 30.75
N GLU A 597 -6.42 15.37 31.65
CA GLU A 597 -6.69 16.71 32.18
C GLU A 597 -6.43 17.79 31.10
N ILE A 598 -5.35 17.66 30.32
CA ILE A 598 -5.08 18.54 29.17
C ILE A 598 -6.24 18.47 28.17
N ILE A 599 -6.66 17.25 27.78
CA ILE A 599 -7.79 17.04 26.86
C ILE A 599 -9.08 17.67 27.43
N ALA A 600 -9.38 17.43 28.71
CA ALA A 600 -10.60 17.94 29.35
C ALA A 600 -10.61 19.49 29.49
N GLN A 601 -9.46 20.10 29.77
CA GLN A 601 -9.37 21.55 29.96
C GLN A 601 -9.27 22.31 28.63
N SER A 602 -8.55 21.77 27.65
CA SER A 602 -8.36 22.39 26.34
C SER A 602 -9.55 22.16 25.40
N GLY A 603 -10.21 21.01 25.50
CA GLY A 603 -11.19 20.55 24.52
C GLY A 603 -10.57 20.05 23.21
N ALA A 604 -9.24 19.98 23.11
CA ALA A 604 -8.52 19.39 21.99
C ALA A 604 -8.31 17.89 22.20
N GLU A 605 -8.20 17.13 21.11
CA GLU A 605 -7.67 15.78 21.14
C GLU A 605 -6.15 15.85 21.23
N VAL A 606 -5.56 15.13 22.18
CA VAL A 606 -4.11 15.09 22.38
C VAL A 606 -3.70 13.64 22.39
N ASP A 607 -2.80 13.29 21.48
CA ASP A 607 -2.19 11.97 21.39
C ASP A 607 -0.67 12.11 21.44
N ILE A 608 0.00 11.15 22.06
CA ILE A 608 1.46 11.18 22.22
C ILE A 608 2.03 9.91 21.63
N ASP A 609 2.73 10.07 20.51
CA ASP A 609 3.45 9.00 19.84
C ASP A 609 4.94 9.10 20.16
N GLU A 610 5.63 7.98 20.08
CA GLU A 610 7.10 7.94 20.11
C GLU A 610 7.60 7.80 18.66
N ASP A 611 8.36 8.79 18.22
CA ASP A 611 9.08 8.74 16.94
C ASP A 611 10.41 8.02 17.17
N GLU A 612 10.42 6.71 16.90
CA GLU A 612 11.56 5.84 17.14
C GLU A 612 12.79 6.24 16.32
N GLU A 613 12.61 6.76 15.10
CA GLU A 613 13.69 7.21 14.22
C GLU A 613 14.42 8.41 14.80
N ARG A 614 13.68 9.44 15.22
CA ARG A 614 14.25 10.67 15.77
C ARG A 614 14.54 10.56 17.27
N LYS A 615 14.11 9.49 17.94
CA LYS A 615 14.19 9.28 19.39
C LYS A 615 13.59 10.46 20.15
N VAL A 616 12.38 10.86 19.77
CA VAL A 616 11.59 11.92 20.43
C VAL A 616 10.15 11.47 20.58
N GLY A 617 9.47 11.93 21.62
CA GLY A 617 8.01 11.92 21.67
C GLY A 617 7.43 13.05 20.82
N VAL A 618 6.26 12.84 20.24
CA VAL A 618 5.51 13.84 19.49
C VAL A 618 4.10 13.91 20.05
N ALA A 619 3.73 15.05 20.63
CA ALA A 619 2.35 15.33 21.00
C ALA A 619 1.60 15.92 19.79
N ASN A 620 0.65 15.16 19.27
CA ASN A 620 -0.28 15.57 18.22
C ASN A 620 -1.52 16.20 18.88
N ILE A 621 -1.73 17.50 18.68
CA ILE A 621 -2.84 18.27 19.23
C ILE A 621 -3.81 18.61 18.10
N ALA A 622 -5.01 18.02 18.11
CA ALA A 622 -6.01 18.20 17.07
C ALA A 622 -7.28 18.88 17.58
N SER A 623 -7.74 19.92 16.88
CA SER A 623 -9.07 20.52 17.10
C SER A 623 -9.57 21.29 15.88
N SER A 624 -10.86 21.59 15.83
CA SER A 624 -11.42 22.55 14.86
C SER A 624 -11.29 24.01 15.33
N ASP A 625 -11.06 24.23 16.62
CA ASP A 625 -10.85 25.56 17.22
C ASP A 625 -9.37 25.80 17.52
N GLN A 626 -8.84 26.92 17.01
CA GLN A 626 -7.45 27.32 17.26
C GLN A 626 -7.20 27.60 18.75
N GLY A 627 -8.18 28.18 19.46
CA GLY A 627 -8.00 28.49 20.89
C GLY A 627 -7.85 27.23 21.76
N ALA A 628 -8.47 26.12 21.35
CA ALA A 628 -8.31 24.82 22.00
C ALA A 628 -6.89 24.25 21.81
N ILE A 629 -6.35 24.39 20.60
CA ILE A 629 -4.98 23.95 20.26
C ILE A 629 -3.96 24.76 21.05
N ASP A 630 -4.05 26.08 20.99
CA ASP A 630 -3.10 26.99 21.65
C ASP A 630 -3.06 26.71 23.16
N LYS A 631 -4.24 26.48 23.77
CA LYS A 631 -4.34 26.12 25.20
C LYS A 631 -3.70 24.77 25.52
N ALA A 632 -3.94 23.74 24.71
CA ALA A 632 -3.30 22.43 24.91
C ALA A 632 -1.78 22.52 24.73
N ARG A 633 -1.32 23.26 23.72
CA ARG A 633 0.09 23.52 23.44
C ARG A 633 0.76 24.19 24.63
N GLU A 634 0.17 25.27 25.13
CA GLU A 634 0.68 25.99 26.30
C GLU A 634 0.76 25.09 27.54
N MET A 635 -0.23 24.24 27.79
CA MET A 635 -0.21 23.28 28.90
C MET A 635 0.95 22.28 28.75
N ILE A 636 1.17 21.73 27.56
CA ILE A 636 2.27 20.80 27.29
C ILE A 636 3.62 21.50 27.42
N GLU A 637 3.78 22.68 26.81
CA GLU A 637 5.01 23.47 26.89
C GLU A 637 5.34 23.88 28.33
N ASN A 638 4.34 24.20 29.16
CA ASN A 638 4.53 24.49 30.58
C ASN A 638 5.04 23.28 31.38
N ILE A 639 4.59 22.06 31.03
CA ILE A 639 5.12 20.83 31.60
C ILE A 639 6.56 20.60 31.12
N LEU A 640 6.82 20.84 29.83
CA LEU A 640 8.13 20.66 29.22
C LEU A 640 9.13 21.76 29.60
N LYS A 641 8.69 22.91 30.12
CA LYS A 641 9.55 24.02 30.43
C LYS A 641 10.64 23.59 31.41
N THR A 642 11.88 23.61 30.95
CA THR A 642 13.06 23.37 31.78
C THR A 642 13.30 24.62 32.59
N VAL A 643 13.47 24.44 33.89
CA VAL A 643 13.59 25.53 34.85
C VAL A 643 15.06 25.76 35.14
N GLU A 644 15.56 26.98 34.97
CA GLU A 644 16.96 27.32 35.21
C GLU A 644 17.17 27.87 36.63
N VAL A 645 18.39 27.69 37.17
CA VAL A 645 18.77 28.30 38.45
C VAL A 645 18.68 29.83 38.29
N ASP A 646 18.12 30.49 39.31
CA ASP A 646 17.82 31.93 39.35
C ASP A 646 16.54 32.40 38.61
N GLU A 647 15.75 31.51 37.99
CA GLU A 647 14.44 31.88 37.42
C GLU A 647 13.39 32.10 38.53
N GLU A 648 12.54 33.13 38.38
CA GLU A 648 11.51 33.55 39.35
C GLU A 648 10.10 33.14 38.91
N PHE A 649 9.31 32.60 39.84
CA PHE A 649 7.94 32.13 39.63
C PHE A 649 7.00 32.65 40.72
N GLU A 650 5.73 32.83 40.37
CA GLU A 650 4.65 32.97 41.35
C GLU A 650 4.02 31.60 41.59
N GLY A 651 4.25 31.05 42.78
CA GLY A 651 3.83 29.70 43.13
C GLY A 651 2.89 29.65 44.33
N LYS A 652 2.08 28.60 44.41
CA LYS A 652 1.12 28.40 45.50
C LYS A 652 1.68 27.44 46.56
N VAL A 653 1.52 27.77 47.84
CA VAL A 653 1.95 26.91 48.94
C VAL A 653 1.01 25.71 49.04
N THR A 654 1.51 24.51 48.72
CA THR A 654 0.73 23.26 48.75
C THR A 654 0.84 22.53 50.08
N ARG A 655 2.01 22.58 50.72
CA ARG A 655 2.27 21.93 52.01
C ARG A 655 3.30 22.70 52.83
N ILE A 656 3.10 22.75 54.15
CA ILE A 656 4.05 23.36 55.10
C ILE A 656 4.55 22.28 56.05
N GLU A 657 5.87 22.22 56.22
CA GLU A 657 6.56 21.33 57.16
C GLU A 657 7.39 22.17 58.15
N SER A 658 7.88 21.55 59.23
CA SER A 658 8.68 22.26 60.25
C SER A 658 10.00 22.87 59.72
N TYR A 659 10.49 22.37 58.59
CA TYR A 659 11.78 22.78 57.99
C TYR A 659 11.63 23.62 56.71
N GLY A 660 10.40 23.91 56.26
CA GLY A 660 10.16 24.73 55.07
C GLY A 660 8.75 24.62 54.51
N ALA A 661 8.52 25.24 53.36
CA ALA A 661 7.25 25.19 52.64
C ALA A 661 7.46 24.61 51.24
N PHE A 662 6.59 23.70 50.83
CA PHE A 662 6.47 23.21 49.46
C PHE A 662 5.61 24.20 48.68
N VAL A 663 6.18 24.71 47.60
CA VAL A 663 5.54 25.69 46.72
C VAL A 663 5.46 25.07 45.33
N GLU A 664 4.24 24.98 44.81
CA GLU A 664 3.97 24.61 43.42
C GLU A 664 4.23 25.83 42.55
N TYR A 665 5.38 25.84 41.88
CA TYR A 665 5.86 26.98 41.08
C TYR A 665 5.51 26.85 39.59
N LEU A 666 5.18 25.63 39.16
CA LEU A 666 4.57 25.30 37.87
C LEU A 666 3.52 24.20 38.12
N PRO A 667 2.47 24.08 37.29
CA PRO A 667 1.43 23.06 37.46
C PRO A 667 2.04 21.65 37.61
N GLY A 668 1.77 20.99 38.73
CA GLY A 668 2.27 19.65 39.04
C GLY A 668 3.74 19.57 39.50
N ARG A 669 4.44 20.70 39.63
CA ARG A 669 5.86 20.75 40.05
C ARG A 669 6.03 21.53 41.35
N GLU A 670 6.45 20.81 42.38
CA GLU A 670 6.72 21.37 43.71
C GLU A 670 8.21 21.53 43.97
N GLY A 671 8.60 22.67 44.53
CA GLY A 671 9.94 22.91 45.07
C GLY A 671 9.89 23.17 46.56
N LEU A 672 10.98 22.85 47.27
CA LEU A 672 11.10 23.10 48.70
C LEU A 672 11.75 24.47 48.93
N THR A 673 11.02 25.38 49.56
CA THR A 673 11.60 26.58 50.15
C THR A 673 12.03 26.25 51.58
N HIS A 674 13.33 26.01 51.78
CA HIS A 674 13.87 25.74 53.12
C HIS A 674 13.68 26.97 54.03
N ILE A 675 13.46 26.76 55.33
CA ILE A 675 13.19 27.82 56.32
C ILE A 675 14.21 28.98 56.30
N SER A 676 15.47 28.67 55.95
CA SER A 676 16.55 29.67 55.82
C SER A 676 16.54 30.47 54.51
N GLN A 677 15.60 30.21 53.63
CA GLN A 677 15.44 30.86 52.33
C GLN A 677 14.06 31.56 52.21
N MET A 678 13.30 31.64 53.31
CA MET A 678 11.95 32.23 53.32
C MET A 678 11.92 33.73 53.66
N ALA A 679 12.89 34.24 54.44
CA ALA A 679 12.95 35.64 54.84
C ALA A 679 14.35 36.06 55.31
N GLU A 680 14.62 37.37 55.31
CA GLU A 680 15.86 37.94 55.87
C GLU A 680 15.80 37.89 57.42
N GLY A 681 16.31 36.82 58.01
CA GLY A 681 16.39 36.67 59.47
C GLY A 681 16.22 35.22 59.94
N PHE A 682 16.24 35.02 61.26
CA PHE A 682 15.97 33.71 61.84
C PHE A 682 14.47 33.45 61.90
N VAL A 683 13.98 32.61 61.00
CA VAL A 683 12.60 32.11 61.01
C VAL A 683 12.54 30.87 61.89
N LYS A 684 11.74 30.91 62.97
CA LYS A 684 11.59 29.79 63.91
C LYS A 684 10.52 28.78 63.45
N ASP A 685 9.52 29.23 62.71
CA ASP A 685 8.41 28.42 62.20
C ASP A 685 8.00 28.96 60.81
N PRO A 686 8.01 28.14 59.74
CA PRO A 686 7.56 28.54 58.41
C PRO A 686 6.13 29.10 58.36
N ASN A 687 5.26 28.66 59.29
CA ASN A 687 3.87 29.13 59.38
C ASN A 687 3.72 30.61 59.73
N THR A 688 4.79 31.27 60.19
CA THR A 688 4.75 32.73 60.44
C THR A 688 5.00 33.55 59.19
N ILE A 689 5.51 32.94 58.12
CA ILE A 689 5.83 33.62 56.85
C ILE A 689 4.77 33.34 55.78
N VAL A 690 4.29 32.09 55.69
CA VAL A 690 3.31 31.68 54.67
C VAL A 690 2.22 30.81 55.27
N LYS A 691 1.01 30.86 54.70
CA LYS A 691 -0.09 29.94 55.00
C LYS A 691 -0.34 28.99 53.83
N LEU A 692 -0.98 27.86 54.15
CA LEU A 692 -1.36 26.87 53.16
C LEU A 692 -2.34 27.50 52.16
N GLY A 693 -1.99 27.48 50.88
CA GLY A 693 -2.73 28.11 49.79
C GLY A 693 -2.30 29.54 49.42
N ASP A 694 -1.36 30.16 50.13
CA ASP A 694 -0.85 31.49 49.77
C ASP A 694 -0.07 31.46 48.45
N THR A 695 -0.14 32.55 47.69
CA THR A 695 0.66 32.75 46.46
C THR A 695 1.90 33.58 46.82
N VAL A 696 3.08 33.05 46.54
CA VAL A 696 4.38 33.63 46.92
C VAL A 696 5.34 33.66 45.73
N LYS A 697 6.14 34.72 45.65
CA LYS A 697 7.24 34.82 44.68
C LYS A 697 8.42 33.99 45.15
N VAL A 698 8.86 33.06 44.32
CA VAL A 698 9.94 32.12 44.61
C VAL A 698 10.91 32.06 43.44
N ARG A 699 12.21 32.04 43.75
CA ARG A 699 13.31 31.87 42.80
C ARG A 699 13.92 30.48 42.96
N ILE A 700 14.31 29.85 41.87
CA ILE A 700 15.06 28.59 41.94
C ILE A 700 16.47 28.87 42.46
N SER A 701 16.81 28.28 43.61
CA SER A 701 18.11 28.47 44.26
C SER A 701 19.11 27.37 43.92
N GLU A 702 18.64 26.14 43.75
CA GLU A 702 19.48 24.99 43.41
C GLU A 702 18.63 23.88 42.79
N ILE A 703 19.20 23.14 41.84
CA ILE A 703 18.65 21.90 41.31
C ILE A 703 19.60 20.79 41.75
N LYS A 704 19.11 19.84 42.54
CA LYS A 704 19.93 18.75 43.09
C LYS A 704 20.04 17.59 42.10
N ASP A 705 21.11 16.81 42.23
CA ASP A 705 21.38 15.62 41.40
C ASP A 705 20.27 14.56 41.48
N ASP A 706 19.42 14.59 42.52
CA ASP A 706 18.26 13.71 42.68
C ASP A 706 16.94 14.28 42.08
N GLY A 707 17.03 15.35 41.31
CA GLY A 707 15.90 16.02 40.66
C GLY A 707 15.08 16.93 41.59
N LYS A 708 15.45 17.07 42.87
CA LYS A 708 14.75 17.97 43.80
C LYS A 708 15.14 19.43 43.60
N ILE A 709 14.14 20.30 43.56
CA ILE A 709 14.32 21.74 43.34
C ILE A 709 14.24 22.50 44.66
N GLY A 710 15.30 23.24 44.96
CA GLY A 710 15.36 24.19 46.06
C GLY A 710 14.86 25.55 45.60
N LEU A 711 13.93 26.14 46.36
CA LEU A 711 13.36 27.46 46.11
C LEU A 711 13.81 28.47 47.19
N SER A 712 13.81 29.74 46.83
CA SER A 712 14.13 30.86 47.71
C SER A 712 13.17 32.03 47.50
N MET A 713 12.62 32.57 48.59
CA MET A 713 11.81 33.81 48.59
C MET A 713 12.70 35.06 48.71
N LEU A 714 14.03 34.87 48.76
CA LEU A 714 15.02 35.94 48.86
C LEU A 714 15.53 36.34 47.46
N THR A 715 15.73 37.63 47.25
CA THR A 715 16.41 38.12 46.03
C THR A 715 17.88 37.66 46.00
N LYS A 716 18.48 37.63 44.81
CA LYS A 716 19.86 37.13 44.61
C LYS A 716 20.88 37.84 45.52
N GLU A 717 20.78 39.15 45.65
CA GLU A 717 21.65 39.95 46.52
C GLU A 717 21.48 39.61 48.02
N GLN A 718 20.27 39.29 48.45
CA GLN A 718 19.97 38.97 49.85
C GLN A 718 20.47 37.57 50.23
N ALA A 719 20.33 36.61 49.30
CA ALA A 719 20.87 35.26 49.47
C ALA A 719 22.41 35.25 49.52
N GLU A 720 23.08 36.08 48.70
CA GLU A 720 24.54 36.21 48.69
C GLU A 720 25.08 36.88 49.96
N LYS A 721 24.44 37.96 50.43
CA LYS A 721 24.78 38.62 51.71
C LYS A 721 24.67 37.67 52.90
N MET A 722 23.68 36.79 52.92
CA MET A 722 23.52 35.78 53.99
C MET A 722 24.54 34.63 53.88
N LYS A 723 24.98 34.23 52.68
CA LYS A 723 26.06 33.25 52.48
C LYS A 723 27.41 33.77 52.99
N GLN A 724 27.75 35.04 52.68
CA GLN A 724 28.97 35.69 53.18
C GLN A 724 28.98 35.77 54.71
N HIS A 725 27.88 36.22 55.34
CA HIS A 725 27.75 36.25 56.80
C HIS A 725 27.91 34.88 57.49
N ARG A 726 27.51 33.79 56.83
CA ARG A 726 27.65 32.41 57.35
C ARG A 726 29.07 31.84 57.20
N GLN A 727 29.83 32.24 56.18
CA GLN A 727 31.23 31.83 56.02
C GLN A 727 32.14 32.54 57.04
N ASP A 728 31.91 33.83 57.29
CA ASP A 728 32.65 34.59 58.31
C ASP A 728 32.39 34.08 59.74
N SER A 729 31.21 33.49 59.99
CA SER A 729 30.84 32.93 61.30
C SER A 729 31.42 31.54 61.57
N ARG A 730 31.96 30.83 60.55
CA ARG A 730 32.56 29.49 60.71
C ARG A 730 34.08 29.50 60.89
N GLY A 731 34.73 30.66 60.77
CA GLY A 731 36.18 30.82 60.94
C GLY A 731 36.67 30.90 62.39
N ASN A 732 35.79 30.96 63.39
CA ASN A 732 36.18 31.28 64.77
C ASN A 732 35.62 30.30 65.81
N SER A 733 36.02 29.03 65.73
CA SER A 733 35.93 28.09 66.86
C SER A 733 36.98 26.98 66.72
N GLY A 734 38.26 27.36 66.67
CA GLY A 734 39.39 26.46 66.87
C GLY A 734 39.90 26.57 68.30
N GLY A 735 39.63 25.56 69.15
CA GLY A 735 40.03 25.62 70.56
C GLY A 735 39.94 24.30 71.34
N LYS A 736 40.98 23.47 71.19
CA LYS A 736 41.64 22.61 72.22
C LYS A 736 40.86 21.50 72.97
N SER A 737 41.38 20.29 72.76
CA SER A 737 41.97 19.40 73.79
C SER A 737 41.22 18.11 74.19
N GLY A 738 42.00 17.02 74.28
CA GLY A 738 41.68 15.76 74.95
C GLY A 738 41.20 14.69 73.99
N GLY A 739 41.96 13.66 73.62
CA GLY A 739 42.79 12.84 74.49
C GLY A 739 41.97 11.64 74.98
N ASN A 740 42.30 10.48 74.41
CA ASN A 740 42.32 9.15 75.02
C ASN A 740 41.45 8.06 74.40
N SER A 741 42.19 6.97 74.17
CA SER A 741 41.86 5.62 73.74
C SER A 741 40.79 4.96 74.62
N TYR A 742 39.92 4.11 74.05
CA TYR A 742 39.60 2.77 74.56
C TYR A 742 38.69 2.01 73.57
N ASN A 743 39.32 1.12 72.80
CA ASN A 743 39.04 -0.31 72.77
C ASN A 743 37.60 -0.79 73.10
N ARG A 744 36.87 -1.32 72.11
CA ARG A 744 36.10 -2.57 72.29
C ARG A 744 35.82 -3.28 70.96
N SER A 745 36.49 -4.41 70.85
CA SER A 745 36.39 -5.49 69.86
C SER A 745 34.98 -6.13 69.75
N PRO A 746 34.77 -6.97 68.72
CA PRO A 746 33.47 -7.30 68.14
C PRO A 746 32.86 -8.56 68.74
N ARG A 747 31.53 -8.68 68.66
CA ARG A 747 30.82 -9.95 68.86
C ARG A 747 30.01 -10.26 67.61
N GLY A 748 30.38 -11.37 66.99
CA GLY A 748 29.59 -12.00 65.95
C GLY A 748 28.42 -12.80 66.49
N GLY A 749 27.77 -13.52 65.59
CA GLY A 749 26.95 -14.68 65.95
C GLY A 749 25.60 -14.76 65.25
N SER A 750 25.58 -15.55 64.17
CA SER A 750 24.58 -16.57 63.85
C SER A 750 23.14 -16.16 63.48
N SER A 751 22.85 -16.43 62.20
CA SER A 751 21.78 -17.33 61.73
C SER A 751 20.55 -17.56 62.63
N ASN A 752 19.37 -17.21 62.11
CA ASN A 752 18.29 -18.19 62.06
C ASN A 752 17.25 -17.88 60.97
N GLN A 753 16.83 -18.97 60.33
CA GLN A 753 15.76 -19.08 59.34
C GLN A 753 14.38 -18.74 59.94
N ARG A 754 13.47 -18.22 59.11
CA ARG A 754 12.17 -18.83 58.68
C ARG A 754 11.10 -17.77 58.43
N GLY A 755 10.35 -17.98 57.35
CA GLY A 755 8.96 -17.54 57.22
C GLY A 755 8.66 -16.81 55.92
N GLY A 756 8.28 -17.55 54.88
CA GLY A 756 7.61 -16.98 53.71
C GLY A 756 6.13 -16.72 53.98
N TYR A 757 5.48 -15.92 53.12
CA TYR A 757 4.16 -16.21 52.56
C TYR A 757 3.83 -15.23 51.41
N ASN A 758 3.19 -15.80 50.39
CA ASN A 758 2.49 -15.23 49.24
C ASN A 758 1.93 -13.80 49.39
N ASN A 759 1.97 -13.04 48.28
CA ASN A 759 0.73 -12.82 47.52
C ASN A 759 0.98 -12.31 46.09
N LYS A 760 0.42 -13.07 45.14
CA LYS A 760 0.03 -12.60 43.81
C LYS A 760 -1.33 -11.91 43.94
N ARG A 761 -1.48 -10.75 43.33
CA ARG A 761 -2.64 -10.38 42.52
C ARG A 761 -2.20 -9.44 41.43
#